data_AF-A0A1Q9N0W6-F1
#
_entry.id   AF-A0A1Q9N0W6-F1
#
_cell.length_a   1.000
_cell.length_b   1.000
_cell.length_c   1.000
_cell.angle_alpha   90.00
_cell.angle_beta   90.00
_cell.angle_gamma   90.00
#
_symmetry.space_group_name_H-M   'P 1'
#
loop_
_entity.id
_entity.type
_entity.pdbx_description
1 polymer ?
#
loop_
_entity_poly.entity_id
_entity_poly.type
_entity_poly.pdbx_seq_one_letter_code
_entity_poly.pdbx_strand_id
1 'polypeptide(L)'
;MHMTSDPLKEIFSQGQQFVFLAGAGTSMDSPAKIPSALEIIKLMLESYAPAQEIEGLIANPHLRYELAIEWIQRYFDRDLTFLDYFDTAILPNSNHFFLAQALMEGHFVVTTNFDFLIERALLSILPPEKKNAIIPIITKEDYLDPANQKPEELRDAGKYPFFKIHGSKKDIIKNRDTSTSLVSTLSALGREREGEETFSIESYKKPVIFNLLKQKTLVVIGYSGSDDFDIGPLLRNLNALHRLVWVEHASTPEIEISPIQERLDGKQASSSKTDQLLSECANKRKFDVFKIKGNTAKILESIMWGNIAKEAHRRSMMMLMAKGIHKPASFRPWWTINVKLPPNIKRLMFATRLYFALNDMKNAKKCAEKGLALINIEKRNIALEFNLGEFNTILGQIATVEGDYESAKKYFEKTIRLYENTEKTDELGIIYYLNADLSIESGFWDMGFKDIKKALELFGKTGNVAGKAACLLRIGETFLKKENFPSAEESFNQSLEQASVAGDLALKARIFINLGYVAQNLKDSKKMEHYVEDASRIAQELDDVALIAEALVLKGIFLTLLGKYDEAEQVLMFADQVQARISTVAISIKIKLALGDTYVQKGEIVKALKQYQAAETLHKNSNLKVGSHKVGGISIFTKLAEFYLKINQFGGAMKYYEELYNFTKDFGDKFLHGATGKKIGDLYKQMGATNGAISYYQQALTDIQSAMRDHHQYVGPNVPNPKLEQLTREIQQELTNLNVQPTIK
;
A
#
# COMPACT_ATOMS: atom_id res chain seq x y z
N MET A 1 -0.72 -20.29 -35.61
CA MET A 1 -1.91 -20.17 -36.48
C MET A 1 -1.48 -19.63 -37.83
N HIS A 2 -2.06 -20.11 -38.92
CA HIS A 2 -1.88 -19.47 -40.24
C HIS A 2 -2.77 -18.22 -40.28
N MET A 3 -2.17 -17.03 -40.18
CA MET A 3 -2.91 -15.79 -40.43
C MET A 3 -3.39 -15.76 -41.88
N THR A 4 -4.60 -15.25 -42.07
CA THR A 4 -5.12 -14.94 -43.41
C THR A 4 -4.38 -13.72 -44.01
N SER A 5 -4.60 -13.43 -45.30
CA SER A 5 -3.85 -12.39 -46.03
C SER A 5 -4.11 -10.94 -45.59
N ASP A 6 -4.97 -10.72 -44.59
CA ASP A 6 -5.28 -9.40 -44.03
C ASP A 6 -5.55 -9.52 -42.51
N PRO A 7 -4.50 -9.41 -41.66
CA PRO A 7 -4.61 -9.55 -40.20
C PRO A 7 -5.62 -8.59 -39.56
N LEU A 8 -5.92 -7.45 -40.19
CA LEU A 8 -6.83 -6.44 -39.64
C LEU A 8 -8.29 -6.89 -39.67
N LYS A 9 -8.70 -7.63 -40.70
CA LYS A 9 -10.04 -8.23 -40.78
C LYS A 9 -10.24 -9.34 -39.74
N GLU A 10 -9.16 -10.01 -39.35
CA GLU A 10 -9.17 -11.04 -38.30
C GLU A 10 -9.20 -10.42 -36.90
N ILE A 11 -8.53 -9.28 -36.69
CA ILE A 11 -8.54 -8.53 -35.42
C ILE A 11 -9.88 -7.80 -35.19
N PHE A 12 -10.46 -7.20 -36.24
CA PHE A 12 -11.67 -6.36 -36.15
C PHE A 12 -12.85 -6.94 -36.96
N SER A 13 -13.10 -8.24 -36.80
CA SER A 13 -14.17 -8.94 -37.54
C SER A 13 -15.58 -8.48 -37.14
N GLN A 14 -16.49 -8.42 -38.12
CA GLN A 14 -17.88 -8.02 -37.89
C GLN A 14 -18.60 -9.00 -36.96
N GLY A 15 -19.31 -8.48 -35.96
CA GLY A 15 -20.03 -9.26 -34.96
C GLY A 15 -19.29 -9.46 -33.63
N GLN A 16 -18.01 -9.09 -33.53
CA GLN A 16 -17.31 -9.03 -32.24
C GLN A 16 -17.77 -7.84 -31.41
N GLN A 17 -17.72 -7.99 -30.08
CA GLN A 17 -17.95 -6.88 -29.15
C GLN A 17 -16.62 -6.37 -28.59
N PHE A 18 -16.39 -5.07 -28.75
CA PHE A 18 -15.19 -4.37 -28.27
C PHE A 18 -15.46 -3.62 -26.96
N VAL A 19 -14.45 -3.54 -26.12
CA VAL A 19 -14.36 -2.60 -24.99
C VAL A 19 -13.15 -1.72 -25.24
N PHE A 20 -13.36 -0.42 -25.36
CA PHE A 20 -12.28 0.55 -25.54
C PHE A 20 -11.85 1.12 -24.19
N LEU A 21 -10.55 1.06 -23.91
CA LEU A 21 -9.93 1.68 -22.75
C LEU A 21 -9.12 2.89 -23.21
N ALA A 22 -9.64 4.08 -22.96
CA ALA A 22 -9.12 5.36 -23.44
C ALA A 22 -8.37 6.12 -22.34
N GLY A 23 -7.09 6.40 -22.59
CA GLY A 23 -6.21 7.18 -21.71
C GLY A 23 -5.91 8.58 -22.26
N ALA A 24 -5.17 9.39 -21.49
CA ALA A 24 -4.99 10.83 -21.75
C ALA A 24 -4.43 11.14 -23.15
N GLY A 25 -3.68 10.21 -23.75
CA GLY A 25 -3.17 10.31 -25.12
C GLY A 25 -4.25 10.49 -26.19
N THR A 26 -5.51 10.08 -25.94
CA THR A 26 -6.62 10.34 -26.89
C THR A 26 -6.90 11.83 -27.05
N SER A 27 -6.56 12.65 -26.06
CA SER A 27 -6.92 14.07 -25.97
C SER A 27 -5.83 15.04 -26.46
N MET A 28 -4.66 14.51 -26.83
CA MET A 28 -3.52 15.28 -27.35
C MET A 28 -3.80 15.94 -28.72
N ASP A 29 -4.52 15.22 -29.59
CA ASP A 29 -4.71 15.64 -30.98
C ASP A 29 -5.65 16.85 -31.11
N SER A 30 -5.43 17.66 -32.15
CA SER A 30 -6.27 18.81 -32.50
C SER A 30 -7.71 18.38 -32.84
N PRO A 31 -8.75 19.15 -32.48
CA PRO A 31 -8.75 20.44 -31.78
C PRO A 31 -8.63 20.36 -30.24
N ALA A 32 -8.68 19.17 -29.64
CA ALA A 32 -8.72 19.01 -28.18
C ALA A 32 -7.48 19.54 -27.47
N LYS A 33 -6.27 19.20 -27.96
CA LYS A 33 -4.96 19.74 -27.52
C LYS A 33 -4.78 19.82 -26.00
N ILE A 34 -5.27 18.82 -25.29
CA ILE A 34 -4.99 18.63 -23.86
C ILE A 34 -3.50 18.25 -23.74
N PRO A 35 -2.74 18.81 -22.77
CA PRO A 35 -1.34 18.44 -22.57
C PRO A 35 -1.22 16.98 -22.14
N SER A 36 -0.06 16.38 -22.39
CA SER A 36 0.24 15.05 -21.86
C SER A 36 0.33 15.12 -20.35
N ALA A 37 -0.05 14.05 -19.65
CA ALA A 37 -0.05 14.10 -18.19
C ALA A 37 1.38 14.31 -17.65
N LEU A 38 2.43 13.72 -18.26
CA LEU A 38 3.84 14.07 -18.00
C LEU A 38 4.13 15.59 -18.07
N GLU A 39 3.57 16.34 -19.02
CA GLU A 39 3.70 17.81 -19.07
C GLU A 39 2.97 18.49 -17.91
N ILE A 40 1.79 18.00 -17.53
CA ILE A 40 1.05 18.47 -16.34
C ILE A 40 1.91 18.28 -15.09
N ILE A 41 2.48 17.08 -14.89
CA ILE A 41 3.28 16.73 -13.71
C ILE A 41 4.58 17.51 -13.66
N LYS A 42 5.28 17.67 -14.79
CA LYS A 42 6.49 18.50 -14.85
C LYS A 42 6.17 19.92 -14.40
N LEU A 43 5.05 20.49 -14.85
CA LEU A 43 4.63 21.84 -14.43
C LEU A 43 4.20 21.89 -12.95
N MET A 44 3.57 20.83 -12.44
CA MET A 44 3.27 20.66 -11.01
C MET A 44 4.56 20.68 -10.18
N LEU A 45 5.55 19.87 -10.53
CA LEU A 45 6.84 19.82 -9.82
C LEU A 45 7.62 21.15 -9.93
N GLU A 46 7.63 21.79 -11.09
CA GLU A 46 8.19 23.15 -11.27
C GLU A 46 7.52 24.21 -10.36
N SER A 47 6.25 24.00 -10.02
CA SER A 47 5.46 24.93 -9.20
C SER A 47 5.56 24.65 -7.71
N TYR A 48 5.58 23.36 -7.31
CA TYR A 48 5.47 22.93 -5.92
C TYR A 48 6.77 22.42 -5.31
N ALA A 49 7.80 22.09 -6.10
CA ALA A 49 9.13 21.70 -5.59
C ALA A 49 10.16 22.86 -5.71
N PRO A 50 11.30 22.79 -4.99
CA PRO A 50 12.44 23.68 -5.20
C PRO A 50 13.13 23.34 -6.52
N ALA A 51 13.58 24.36 -7.27
CA ALA A 51 14.14 24.18 -8.61
C ALA A 51 15.31 23.18 -8.68
N GLN A 52 16.14 23.12 -7.63
CA GLN A 52 17.31 22.24 -7.55
C GLN A 52 16.97 20.76 -7.31
N GLU A 53 15.72 20.43 -6.96
CA GLU A 53 15.30 19.07 -6.62
C GLU A 53 14.39 18.45 -7.70
N ILE A 54 13.91 19.23 -8.69
CA ILE A 54 13.00 18.78 -9.75
C ILE A 54 13.61 17.64 -10.58
N GLU A 55 14.87 17.78 -10.99
CA GLU A 55 15.57 16.78 -11.83
C GLU A 55 15.73 15.46 -11.08
N GLY A 56 16.08 15.50 -9.78
CA GLY A 56 16.18 14.31 -8.93
C GLY A 56 14.84 13.62 -8.68
N LEU A 57 13.75 14.39 -8.56
CA LEU A 57 12.39 13.84 -8.45
C LEU A 57 11.95 13.16 -9.75
N ILE A 58 12.10 13.83 -10.90
CA ILE A 58 11.68 13.28 -12.22
C ILE A 58 12.54 12.06 -12.61
N ALA A 59 13.82 12.03 -12.23
CA ALA A 59 14.70 10.89 -12.49
C ALA A 59 14.45 9.68 -11.56
N ASN A 60 13.62 9.80 -10.53
CA ASN A 60 13.36 8.70 -9.61
C ASN A 60 12.40 7.67 -10.24
N PRO A 61 12.82 6.40 -10.44
CA PRO A 61 12.02 5.40 -11.16
C PRO A 61 10.77 4.93 -10.39
N HIS A 62 10.66 5.25 -9.10
CA HIS A 62 9.51 4.96 -8.25
C HIS A 62 8.54 6.16 -8.13
N LEU A 63 8.83 7.30 -8.77
CA LEU A 63 7.92 8.45 -8.78
C LEU A 63 6.64 8.08 -9.54
N ARG A 64 5.59 7.78 -8.77
CA ARG A 64 4.22 7.65 -9.27
C ARG A 64 3.49 8.98 -9.12
N TYR A 65 2.73 9.36 -10.13
CA TYR A 65 2.22 10.73 -10.23
C TYR A 65 1.02 10.99 -9.31
N GLU A 66 0.27 9.95 -8.96
CA GLU A 66 -0.81 10.02 -7.98
C GLU A 66 -0.27 10.39 -6.59
N LEU A 67 0.95 9.96 -6.25
CA LEU A 67 1.64 10.36 -5.01
C LEU A 67 1.96 11.86 -5.01
N ALA A 68 2.43 12.41 -6.15
CA ALA A 68 2.66 13.84 -6.28
C ALA A 68 1.34 14.64 -6.18
N ILE A 69 0.27 14.17 -6.82
CA ILE A 69 -1.07 14.78 -6.75
C ILE A 69 -1.63 14.71 -5.33
N GLU A 70 -1.51 13.58 -4.62
CA GLU A 70 -1.96 13.45 -3.22
C GLU A 70 -1.24 14.46 -2.31
N TRP A 71 0.09 14.58 -2.42
CA TRP A 71 0.83 15.55 -1.61
C TRP A 71 0.50 17.00 -1.99
N ILE A 72 0.27 17.31 -3.27
CA ILE A 72 -0.21 18.63 -3.70
C ILE A 72 -1.59 18.92 -3.13
N GLN A 73 -2.50 17.95 -3.18
CA GLN A 73 -3.85 18.05 -2.64
C GLN A 73 -3.82 18.36 -1.14
N ARG A 74 -3.00 17.61 -0.41
CA ARG A 74 -2.90 17.67 1.04
C ARG A 74 -2.29 18.99 1.54
N TYR A 75 -1.35 19.58 0.80
CA TYR A 75 -0.59 20.76 1.26
C TYR A 75 -0.94 22.10 0.59
N PHE A 76 -1.48 22.08 -0.63
CA PHE A 76 -1.60 23.27 -1.48
C PHE A 76 -2.98 23.44 -2.14
N ASP A 77 -3.56 22.38 -2.68
CA ASP A 77 -4.72 22.45 -3.58
C ASP A 77 -5.76 21.36 -3.25
N ARG A 78 -6.44 21.51 -2.11
CA ARG A 78 -7.40 20.52 -1.58
C ARG A 78 -8.48 20.11 -2.60
N ASP A 79 -8.94 21.09 -3.37
CA ASP A 79 -10.07 20.97 -4.30
C ASP A 79 -9.59 20.64 -5.73
N LEU A 80 -8.29 20.43 -5.91
CA LEU A 80 -7.63 20.10 -7.18
C LEU A 80 -8.02 21.07 -8.30
N THR A 81 -7.93 22.38 -8.01
CA THR A 81 -8.25 23.48 -8.91
C THR A 81 -7.57 23.38 -10.28
N PHE A 82 -6.41 22.73 -10.39
CA PHE A 82 -5.78 22.50 -11.70
C PHE A 82 -6.67 21.72 -12.69
N LEU A 83 -7.60 20.90 -12.19
CA LEU A 83 -8.55 20.16 -13.00
C LEU A 83 -9.58 21.07 -13.70
N ASP A 84 -9.77 22.31 -13.25
CA ASP A 84 -10.62 23.29 -13.92
C ASP A 84 -10.08 23.67 -15.32
N TYR A 85 -8.83 23.33 -15.63
CA TYR A 85 -8.30 23.40 -16.99
C TYR A 85 -9.12 22.58 -17.98
N PHE A 86 -9.58 21.39 -17.58
CA PHE A 86 -10.30 20.46 -18.46
C PHE A 86 -11.65 21.01 -18.93
N ASP A 87 -12.19 22.03 -18.26
CA ASP A 87 -13.37 22.76 -18.71
C ASP A 87 -13.12 23.71 -19.89
N THR A 88 -11.87 24.15 -20.08
CA THR A 88 -11.49 25.00 -21.22
C THR A 88 -11.39 24.21 -22.53
N ALA A 89 -11.24 22.89 -22.45
CA ALA A 89 -11.24 21.98 -23.59
C ALA A 89 -12.68 21.61 -23.98
N ILE A 90 -13.27 22.37 -24.91
CA ILE A 90 -14.68 22.20 -25.32
C ILE A 90 -14.89 21.48 -26.65
N LEU A 91 -13.84 21.29 -27.46
CA LEU A 91 -13.93 20.71 -28.81
C LEU A 91 -13.33 19.29 -28.84
N PRO A 92 -14.13 18.24 -29.07
CA PRO A 92 -13.62 16.88 -29.23
C PRO A 92 -12.82 16.72 -30.53
N ASN A 93 -11.83 15.82 -30.49
CA ASN A 93 -11.07 15.37 -31.67
C ASN A 93 -11.61 14.05 -32.24
N SER A 94 -11.03 13.58 -33.36
CA SER A 94 -11.43 12.35 -34.06
C SER A 94 -11.47 11.11 -33.17
N ASN A 95 -10.57 11.02 -32.18
CA ASN A 95 -10.51 9.89 -31.24
C ASN A 95 -11.77 9.85 -30.35
N HIS A 96 -12.25 11.00 -29.89
CA HIS A 96 -13.49 11.10 -29.09
C HIS A 96 -14.74 10.83 -29.91
N PHE A 97 -14.80 11.33 -31.16
CA PHE A 97 -15.90 11.04 -32.07
C PHE A 97 -15.96 9.55 -32.43
N PHE A 98 -14.82 8.88 -32.57
CA PHE A 98 -14.74 7.43 -32.74
C PHE A 98 -15.30 6.70 -31.51
N LEU A 99 -14.87 7.07 -30.29
CA LEU A 99 -15.38 6.48 -29.05
C LEU A 99 -16.88 6.70 -28.87
N ALA A 100 -17.38 7.89 -29.20
CA ALA A 100 -18.80 8.20 -29.19
C ALA A 100 -19.59 7.34 -30.20
N GLN A 101 -19.08 7.14 -31.42
CA GLN A 101 -19.72 6.26 -32.40
C GLN A 101 -19.66 4.79 -31.94
N ALA A 102 -18.56 4.33 -31.34
CA ALA A 102 -18.44 2.96 -30.83
C ALA A 102 -19.52 2.66 -29.76
N LEU A 103 -19.81 3.61 -28.86
CA LEU A 103 -20.95 3.50 -27.93
C LEU A 103 -22.30 3.43 -28.66
N MET A 104 -22.48 4.21 -29.72
CA MET A 104 -23.71 4.22 -30.51
C MET A 104 -23.96 2.90 -31.28
N GLU A 105 -22.90 2.18 -31.68
CA GLU A 105 -22.96 0.86 -32.32
C GLU A 105 -23.04 -0.31 -31.29
N GLY A 106 -23.11 -0.02 -29.98
CA GLY A 106 -23.28 -1.04 -28.92
C GLY A 106 -21.99 -1.66 -28.37
N HIS A 107 -20.84 -1.04 -28.65
CA HIS A 107 -19.58 -1.34 -27.96
C HIS A 107 -19.50 -0.53 -26.66
N PHE A 108 -18.51 -0.85 -25.82
CA PHE A 108 -18.35 -0.19 -24.52
C PHE A 108 -17.10 0.67 -24.45
N VAL A 109 -17.15 1.75 -23.67
CA VAL A 109 -16.03 2.67 -23.45
C VAL A 109 -15.78 2.85 -21.96
N VAL A 110 -14.51 2.74 -21.60
CA VAL A 110 -13.95 2.96 -20.28
C VAL A 110 -12.83 3.98 -20.42
N THR A 111 -12.77 4.98 -19.55
CA THR A 111 -11.73 6.01 -19.61
C THR A 111 -11.17 6.38 -18.24
N THR A 112 -9.91 6.79 -18.24
CA THR A 112 -9.18 7.36 -17.11
C THR A 112 -9.09 8.89 -17.21
N ASN A 113 -9.63 9.50 -18.26
CA ASN A 113 -9.52 10.93 -18.52
C ASN A 113 -10.48 11.74 -17.64
N PHE A 114 -9.97 12.85 -17.10
CA PHE A 114 -10.77 13.82 -16.34
C PHE A 114 -11.61 14.75 -17.24
N ASP A 115 -11.28 14.83 -18.54
CA ASP A 115 -11.96 15.68 -19.52
C ASP A 115 -13.38 15.20 -19.85
N PHE A 116 -14.14 16.03 -20.57
CA PHE A 116 -15.54 15.80 -20.90
C PHE A 116 -15.78 15.60 -22.40
N LEU A 117 -14.74 15.25 -23.16
CA LEU A 117 -14.75 15.32 -24.62
C LEU A 117 -15.52 14.16 -25.27
N ILE A 118 -15.58 12.97 -24.62
CA ILE A 118 -16.40 11.85 -25.08
C ILE A 118 -17.90 12.20 -24.93
N GLU A 119 -18.29 12.78 -23.79
CA GLU A 119 -19.65 13.26 -23.54
C GLU A 119 -20.05 14.37 -24.50
N ARG A 120 -19.16 15.35 -24.74
CA ARG A 120 -19.37 16.43 -25.71
C ARG A 120 -19.49 15.89 -27.14
N ALA A 121 -18.73 14.85 -27.51
CA ALA A 121 -18.85 14.18 -28.80
C ALA A 121 -20.24 13.53 -28.92
N LEU A 122 -20.66 12.70 -27.95
CA LEU A 122 -22.01 12.11 -27.92
C LEU A 122 -23.12 13.16 -28.01
N LEU A 123 -23.06 14.24 -27.21
CA LEU A 123 -24.03 15.34 -27.21
C LEU A 123 -24.09 16.10 -28.55
N SER A 124 -23.04 16.04 -29.36
CA SER A 124 -22.97 16.68 -30.69
C SER A 124 -23.45 15.79 -31.84
N ILE A 125 -23.41 14.46 -31.69
CA ILE A 125 -23.88 13.49 -32.68
C ILE A 125 -25.35 13.11 -32.41
N LEU A 126 -25.71 12.87 -31.14
CA LEU A 126 -27.04 12.37 -30.78
C LEU A 126 -28.13 13.44 -30.94
N PRO A 127 -29.29 13.07 -31.50
CA PRO A 127 -30.43 13.97 -31.59
C PRO A 127 -30.99 14.27 -30.17
N PRO A 128 -31.68 15.41 -29.96
CA PRO A 128 -32.07 15.89 -28.64
C PRO A 128 -32.76 14.85 -27.76
N GLU A 129 -33.69 14.08 -28.32
CA GLU A 129 -34.47 13.04 -27.65
C GLU A 129 -33.64 11.85 -27.15
N LYS A 130 -32.43 11.62 -27.70
CA LYS A 130 -31.51 10.56 -27.27
C LYS A 130 -30.42 11.03 -26.29
N LYS A 131 -30.35 12.32 -25.94
CA LYS A 131 -29.30 12.82 -25.02
C LYS A 131 -29.42 12.23 -23.61
N ASN A 132 -30.64 11.99 -23.15
CA ASN A 132 -30.95 11.29 -21.89
C ASN A 132 -30.73 9.75 -21.95
N ALA A 133 -30.18 9.24 -23.05
CA ALA A 133 -29.72 7.85 -23.15
C ALA A 133 -28.25 7.68 -22.77
N ILE A 134 -27.47 8.76 -22.67
CA ILE A 134 -26.08 8.72 -22.20
C ILE A 134 -26.08 8.46 -20.69
N ILE A 135 -25.37 7.43 -20.23
CA ILE A 135 -25.27 7.07 -18.80
C ILE A 135 -23.79 7.12 -18.37
N PRO A 136 -23.31 8.27 -17.85
CA PRO A 136 -22.02 8.34 -17.17
C PRO A 136 -22.05 7.56 -15.86
N ILE A 137 -21.06 6.71 -15.67
CA ILE A 137 -20.81 5.97 -14.42
C ILE A 137 -19.51 6.52 -13.83
N ILE A 138 -19.64 7.33 -12.78
CA ILE A 138 -18.58 8.21 -12.26
C ILE A 138 -18.37 8.00 -10.76
N THR A 139 -19.45 8.09 -9.96
CA THR A 139 -19.36 8.07 -8.49
C THR A 139 -19.52 6.67 -7.92
N LYS A 140 -19.17 6.48 -6.64
CA LYS A 140 -19.37 5.21 -5.93
C LYS A 140 -20.83 4.73 -5.99
N GLU A 141 -21.78 5.66 -5.90
CA GLU A 141 -23.21 5.39 -6.02
C GLU A 141 -23.56 4.92 -7.44
N ASP A 142 -23.03 5.56 -8.49
CA ASP A 142 -23.24 5.10 -9.87
C ASP A 142 -22.69 3.68 -10.07
N TYR A 143 -21.50 3.39 -9.56
CA TYR A 143 -20.87 2.06 -9.67
C TYR A 143 -21.64 0.99 -8.89
N LEU A 144 -22.26 1.33 -7.76
CA LEU A 144 -23.03 0.38 -6.94
C LEU A 144 -24.50 0.24 -7.35
N ASP A 145 -24.99 1.06 -8.28
CA ASP A 145 -26.36 0.95 -8.83
C ASP A 145 -26.55 -0.42 -9.53
N PRO A 146 -27.55 -1.24 -9.12
CA PRO A 146 -27.83 -2.54 -9.73
C PRO A 146 -28.08 -2.52 -11.24
N ALA A 147 -28.55 -1.40 -11.81
CA ALA A 147 -28.73 -1.26 -13.26
C ALA A 147 -27.38 -1.08 -13.97
N ASN A 148 -26.46 -0.30 -13.39
CA ASN A 148 -25.14 -0.03 -13.96
C ASN A 148 -24.19 -1.23 -13.87
N GLN A 149 -24.43 -2.15 -12.92
CA GLN A 149 -23.74 -3.46 -12.83
C GLN A 149 -23.99 -4.36 -14.06
N LYS A 150 -24.99 -4.04 -14.90
CA LYS A 150 -25.38 -4.81 -16.08
C LYS A 150 -25.37 -3.95 -17.37
N PRO A 151 -24.18 -3.54 -17.85
CA PRO A 151 -24.05 -2.63 -18.98
C PRO A 151 -24.64 -3.19 -20.29
N GLU A 152 -24.71 -4.51 -20.45
CA GLU A 152 -25.40 -5.17 -21.57
C GLU A 152 -26.92 -4.92 -21.57
N GLU A 153 -27.59 -5.02 -20.40
CA GLU A 153 -29.04 -4.73 -20.30
C GLU A 153 -29.34 -3.25 -20.59
N LEU A 154 -28.45 -2.34 -20.17
CA LEU A 154 -28.54 -0.91 -20.51
C LEU A 154 -28.39 -0.67 -22.01
N ARG A 155 -27.39 -1.28 -22.65
CA ARG A 155 -27.18 -1.22 -24.12
C ARG A 155 -28.43 -1.70 -24.86
N ASP A 156 -29.00 -2.82 -24.45
CA ASP A 156 -30.16 -3.44 -25.11
C ASP A 156 -31.45 -2.62 -24.91
N ALA A 157 -31.53 -1.86 -23.82
CA ALA A 157 -32.53 -0.81 -23.60
C ALA A 157 -32.25 0.51 -24.37
N GLY A 158 -31.26 0.53 -25.28
CA GLY A 158 -30.91 1.69 -26.10
C GLY A 158 -30.19 2.81 -25.33
N LYS A 159 -29.51 2.48 -24.21
CA LYS A 159 -28.67 3.41 -23.44
C LYS A 159 -27.20 3.29 -23.85
N TYR A 160 -26.43 4.33 -23.54
CA TYR A 160 -25.00 4.44 -23.82
C TYR A 160 -24.22 4.54 -22.50
N PRO A 161 -24.02 3.41 -21.77
CA PRO A 161 -23.21 3.40 -20.56
C PRO A 161 -21.72 3.56 -20.88
N PHE A 162 -21.05 4.48 -20.19
CA PHE A 162 -19.59 4.60 -20.23
C PHE A 162 -19.02 4.88 -18.84
N PHE A 163 -17.82 4.36 -18.60
CA PHE A 163 -17.23 4.29 -17.26
C PHE A 163 -16.05 5.26 -17.13
N LYS A 164 -16.05 6.12 -16.11
CA LYS A 164 -14.91 6.95 -15.74
C LYS A 164 -14.22 6.38 -14.51
N ILE A 165 -13.11 5.67 -14.72
CA ILE A 165 -12.40 4.95 -13.64
C ILE A 165 -11.91 5.91 -12.57
N HIS A 166 -11.25 7.01 -12.92
CA HIS A 166 -10.80 8.00 -11.93
C HIS A 166 -11.87 9.05 -11.60
N GLY A 167 -13.05 8.97 -12.23
CA GLY A 167 -14.11 9.97 -12.14
C GLY A 167 -13.79 11.26 -12.91
N SER A 168 -14.58 12.30 -12.66
CA SER A 168 -14.37 13.66 -13.17
C SER A 168 -14.95 14.68 -12.19
N LYS A 169 -14.60 15.98 -12.34
CA LYS A 169 -15.03 17.02 -11.38
C LYS A 169 -16.55 17.24 -11.40
N LYS A 170 -17.21 16.89 -12.50
CA LYS A 170 -18.66 16.92 -12.66
C LYS A 170 -19.15 15.84 -13.62
N ASP A 171 -20.47 15.66 -13.64
CA ASP A 171 -21.23 14.94 -14.64
C ASP A 171 -21.99 15.96 -15.51
N ILE A 172 -21.53 16.18 -16.75
CA ILE A 172 -22.14 17.17 -17.64
C ILE A 172 -23.44 16.69 -18.31
N ILE A 173 -23.82 15.43 -18.13
CA ILE A 173 -25.07 14.86 -18.67
C ILE A 173 -26.19 15.01 -17.64
N LYS A 174 -25.94 14.61 -16.39
CA LYS A 174 -26.89 14.74 -15.27
C LYS A 174 -26.83 16.11 -14.57
N ASN A 175 -25.89 16.98 -14.98
CA ASN A 175 -25.65 18.32 -14.41
C ASN A 175 -25.47 18.31 -12.87
N ARG A 176 -24.58 17.44 -12.38
CA ARG A 176 -24.22 17.32 -10.95
C ARG A 176 -22.72 17.49 -10.74
N ASP A 177 -22.36 18.02 -9.59
CA ASP A 177 -20.98 18.03 -9.08
C ASP A 177 -20.58 16.60 -8.66
N THR A 178 -19.37 16.17 -9.03
CA THR A 178 -18.80 14.87 -8.65
C THR A 178 -17.38 15.01 -8.08
N SER A 179 -16.95 16.24 -7.80
CA SER A 179 -15.63 16.60 -7.27
C SER A 179 -15.25 15.83 -6.00
N THR A 180 -16.18 15.70 -5.04
CA THR A 180 -15.94 14.93 -3.80
C THR A 180 -15.61 13.46 -4.08
N SER A 181 -16.26 12.83 -5.07
CA SER A 181 -15.99 11.45 -5.46
C SER A 181 -14.64 11.30 -6.16
N LEU A 182 -14.27 12.28 -6.99
CA LEU A 182 -12.96 12.35 -7.64
C LEU A 182 -11.84 12.55 -6.62
N VAL A 183 -12.00 13.50 -5.70
CA VAL A 183 -11.10 13.75 -4.57
C VAL A 183 -10.90 12.48 -3.74
N SER A 184 -11.99 11.77 -3.41
CA SER A 184 -11.92 10.49 -2.70
C SER A 184 -11.20 9.41 -3.51
N THR A 185 -11.42 9.34 -4.82
CA THR A 185 -10.78 8.37 -5.73
C THR A 185 -9.27 8.60 -5.76
N LEU A 186 -8.83 9.85 -5.98
CA LEU A 186 -7.41 10.21 -6.03
C LEU A 186 -6.71 10.04 -4.68
N SER A 187 -7.39 10.38 -3.57
CA SER A 187 -6.89 10.12 -2.22
C SER A 187 -6.74 8.61 -1.91
N ALA A 188 -7.62 7.74 -2.43
CA ALA A 188 -7.48 6.30 -2.27
C ALA A 188 -6.28 5.75 -3.06
N LEU A 189 -6.12 6.18 -4.32
CA LEU A 189 -5.01 5.79 -5.19
C LEU A 189 -3.62 6.19 -4.66
N GLY A 190 -3.53 7.24 -3.85
CA GLY A 190 -2.30 7.60 -3.12
C GLY A 190 -1.98 6.68 -1.95
N ARG A 191 -3.01 6.29 -1.16
CA ARG A 191 -2.86 5.56 0.12
C ARG A 191 -2.57 4.07 0.00
N GLU A 192 -3.08 3.38 -1.03
CA GLU A 192 -2.98 1.90 -1.17
C GLU A 192 -1.58 1.41 -1.61
N ARG A 193 -0.49 1.95 -1.05
CA ARG A 193 0.86 1.90 -1.66
C ARG A 193 2.04 1.63 -0.70
N GLU A 194 1.88 0.67 0.21
CA GLU A 194 3.04 -0.03 0.83
C GLU A 194 3.41 -1.29 0.03
N GLY A 195 4.00 -1.11 -1.16
CA GLY A 195 4.42 -2.21 -2.02
C GLY A 195 4.68 -1.80 -3.47
N GLU A 196 5.52 -2.53 -4.19
CA GLU A 196 5.88 -2.22 -5.59
C GLU A 196 4.77 -2.58 -6.60
N GLU A 197 3.85 -3.50 -6.26
CA GLU A 197 2.67 -3.81 -7.07
C GLU A 197 1.39 -3.79 -6.21
N THR A 198 0.60 -2.72 -6.35
CA THR A 198 -0.76 -2.63 -5.78
C THR A 198 -1.75 -2.14 -6.85
N PHE A 199 -2.95 -2.71 -6.80
CA PHE A 199 -3.92 -2.71 -7.89
C PHE A 199 -4.68 -1.37 -8.03
N SER A 200 -4.66 -0.76 -9.22
CA SER A 200 -4.92 0.67 -9.42
C SER A 200 -6.39 1.12 -9.56
N ILE A 201 -7.36 0.38 -9.03
CA ILE A 201 -8.79 0.78 -8.97
C ILE A 201 -9.45 0.31 -7.67
N GLU A 202 -10.33 1.14 -7.09
CA GLU A 202 -10.98 0.78 -5.82
C GLU A 202 -11.83 -0.49 -5.95
N SER A 203 -11.88 -1.27 -4.87
CA SER A 203 -12.52 -2.59 -4.81
C SER A 203 -13.95 -2.62 -5.38
N TYR A 204 -14.76 -1.59 -5.12
CA TYR A 204 -16.14 -1.50 -5.60
C TYR A 204 -16.28 -1.32 -7.13
N LYS A 205 -15.23 -0.88 -7.83
CA LYS A 205 -15.22 -0.74 -9.30
C LYS A 205 -14.87 -2.07 -9.98
N LYS A 206 -14.13 -2.97 -9.30
CA LYS A 206 -13.63 -4.24 -9.87
C LYS A 206 -14.75 -5.11 -10.49
N PRO A 207 -15.90 -5.40 -9.84
CA PRO A 207 -16.87 -6.38 -10.36
C PRO A 207 -17.45 -6.01 -11.72
N VAL A 208 -17.93 -4.77 -11.90
CA VAL A 208 -18.55 -4.34 -13.15
C VAL A 208 -17.54 -4.21 -14.28
N ILE A 209 -16.32 -3.72 -14.01
CA ILE A 209 -15.26 -3.60 -15.03
C ILE A 209 -14.79 -4.99 -15.49
N PHE A 210 -14.61 -5.95 -14.58
CA PHE A 210 -14.24 -7.32 -14.96
C PHE A 210 -15.37 -8.03 -15.72
N ASN A 211 -16.64 -7.82 -15.34
CA ASN A 211 -17.79 -8.35 -16.08
C ASN A 211 -17.88 -7.74 -17.49
N LEU A 212 -17.69 -6.42 -17.61
CA LEU A 212 -17.66 -5.70 -18.88
C LEU A 212 -16.61 -6.30 -19.84
N LEU A 213 -15.44 -6.67 -19.34
CA LEU A 213 -14.32 -7.20 -20.14
C LEU A 213 -14.46 -8.69 -20.48
N LYS A 214 -15.28 -9.45 -19.75
CA LYS A 214 -15.42 -10.90 -19.90
C LYS A 214 -15.87 -11.30 -21.31
N GLN A 215 -15.07 -12.14 -21.96
CA GLN A 215 -15.21 -12.69 -23.31
C GLN A 215 -15.27 -11.64 -24.44
N LYS A 216 -14.78 -10.42 -24.20
CA LYS A 216 -14.75 -9.33 -25.19
C LYS A 216 -13.32 -9.02 -25.66
N THR A 217 -13.20 -8.29 -26.77
CA THR A 217 -11.91 -7.75 -27.24
C THR A 217 -11.64 -6.42 -26.56
N LEU A 218 -10.61 -6.33 -25.73
CA LEU A 218 -10.16 -5.08 -25.12
C LEU A 218 -9.21 -4.35 -26.07
N VAL A 219 -9.53 -3.10 -26.41
CA VAL A 219 -8.72 -2.22 -27.25
C VAL A 219 -8.23 -1.05 -26.40
N VAL A 220 -6.92 -0.99 -26.13
CA VAL A 220 -6.29 0.08 -25.34
C VAL A 220 -5.78 1.16 -26.29
N ILE A 221 -6.21 2.41 -26.08
CA ILE A 221 -5.80 3.57 -26.88
C ILE A 221 -5.38 4.76 -26.00
N GLY A 222 -4.34 5.49 -26.40
CA GLY A 222 -3.92 6.71 -25.70
C GLY A 222 -3.21 6.48 -24.35
N TYR A 223 -2.61 5.30 -24.14
CA TYR A 223 -1.75 5.00 -23.00
C TYR A 223 -0.29 4.90 -23.44
N SER A 224 0.65 5.38 -22.61
CA SER A 224 2.08 5.14 -22.80
C SER A 224 2.49 3.72 -22.37
N GLY A 225 1.84 3.20 -21.31
CA GLY A 225 2.21 1.93 -20.65
C GLY A 225 3.46 2.02 -19.76
N SER A 226 4.04 3.22 -19.62
CA SER A 226 5.08 3.56 -18.63
C SER A 226 4.54 4.41 -17.48
N ASP A 227 3.37 5.00 -17.73
CA ASP A 227 2.65 6.03 -16.99
C ASP A 227 1.20 6.09 -17.57
N ASP A 228 0.28 6.92 -17.08
CA ASP A 228 0.32 7.75 -15.88
C ASP A 228 -0.46 7.09 -14.72
N PHE A 229 -1.59 6.47 -15.07
CA PHE A 229 -2.45 5.65 -14.22
C PHE A 229 -2.28 4.20 -14.65
N ASP A 230 -1.28 3.51 -14.12
CA ASP A 230 -0.85 2.22 -14.67
C ASP A 230 -1.97 1.17 -14.63
N ILE A 231 -2.46 0.79 -15.82
CA ILE A 231 -3.44 -0.28 -16.03
C ILE A 231 -2.78 -1.66 -16.07
N GLY A 232 -1.45 -1.74 -15.96
CA GLY A 232 -0.67 -2.97 -15.93
C GLY A 232 -1.18 -4.00 -14.91
N PRO A 233 -1.38 -3.64 -13.62
CA PRO A 233 -1.99 -4.54 -12.64
C PRO A 233 -3.38 -5.06 -13.06
N LEU A 234 -4.24 -4.19 -13.59
CA LEU A 234 -5.55 -4.58 -14.13
C LEU A 234 -5.39 -5.62 -15.24
N LEU A 235 -4.58 -5.32 -16.27
CA LEU A 235 -4.34 -6.21 -17.41
C LEU A 235 -3.71 -7.55 -16.99
N ARG A 236 -2.76 -7.53 -16.04
CA ARG A 236 -2.12 -8.73 -15.47
C ARG A 236 -3.10 -9.69 -14.82
N ASN A 237 -4.20 -9.21 -14.25
CA ASN A 237 -5.17 -10.04 -13.53
C ASN A 237 -6.40 -10.42 -14.37
N LEU A 238 -6.56 -9.83 -15.56
CA LEU A 238 -7.58 -10.29 -16.50
C LEU A 238 -7.24 -11.69 -17.00
N ASN A 239 -8.20 -12.61 -16.84
CA ASN A 239 -8.04 -14.03 -17.18
C ASN A 239 -9.18 -14.57 -18.06
N ALA A 240 -10.06 -13.68 -18.54
CA ALA A 240 -11.29 -14.03 -19.25
C ALA A 240 -11.59 -13.11 -20.45
N LEU A 241 -10.62 -12.32 -20.92
CA LEU A 241 -10.73 -11.60 -22.21
C LEU A 241 -10.86 -12.60 -23.37
N HIS A 242 -11.39 -12.15 -24.51
CA HIS A 242 -11.21 -12.87 -25.77
C HIS A 242 -9.86 -12.52 -26.42
N ARG A 243 -9.51 -11.23 -26.39
CA ARG A 243 -8.32 -10.66 -27.03
C ARG A 243 -7.95 -9.32 -26.41
N LEU A 244 -6.65 -9.00 -26.38
CA LEU A 244 -6.11 -7.69 -26.04
C LEU A 244 -5.43 -7.07 -27.27
N VAL A 245 -5.80 -5.85 -27.61
CA VAL A 245 -5.19 -5.05 -28.68
C VAL A 245 -4.65 -3.76 -28.07
N TRP A 246 -3.33 -3.58 -28.11
CA TRP A 246 -2.67 -2.37 -27.62
C TRP A 246 -2.31 -1.45 -28.80
N VAL A 247 -2.77 -0.21 -28.78
CA VAL A 247 -2.43 0.81 -29.79
C VAL A 247 -1.31 1.71 -29.25
N GLU A 248 -0.08 1.42 -29.67
CA GLU A 248 1.12 2.20 -29.37
C GLU A 248 1.21 3.41 -30.32
N HIS A 249 1.11 4.62 -29.77
CA HIS A 249 1.26 5.83 -30.57
C HIS A 249 2.70 5.97 -31.08
N ALA A 250 2.86 6.11 -32.39
CA ALA A 250 4.11 6.49 -33.03
C ALA A 250 3.87 7.61 -34.05
N SER A 251 4.84 8.53 -34.19
CA SER A 251 4.79 9.61 -35.19
C SER A 251 4.98 9.12 -36.63
N THR A 252 5.17 7.80 -36.84
CA THR A 252 5.35 7.18 -38.15
C THR A 252 4.04 7.17 -38.96
N PRO A 253 4.11 7.35 -40.29
CA PRO A 253 2.94 7.21 -41.16
C PRO A 253 2.56 5.74 -41.40
N GLU A 254 3.51 4.82 -41.23
CA GLU A 254 3.34 3.38 -41.35
C GLU A 254 2.65 2.81 -40.11
N ILE A 255 1.80 1.81 -40.34
CA ILE A 255 1.10 1.06 -39.29
C ILE A 255 1.69 -0.35 -39.25
N GLU A 256 2.31 -0.71 -38.14
CA GLU A 256 2.89 -2.02 -37.88
C GLU A 256 1.96 -2.82 -36.95
N ILE A 257 1.76 -4.11 -37.24
CA ILE A 257 0.91 -5.00 -36.44
C ILE A 257 1.76 -6.20 -36.04
N SER A 258 1.90 -6.42 -34.75
CA SER A 258 2.72 -7.50 -34.18
C SER A 258 1.90 -8.36 -33.21
N PRO A 259 1.77 -9.68 -33.43
CA PRO A 259 1.30 -10.58 -32.39
C PRO A 259 2.39 -10.75 -31.33
N ILE A 260 2.03 -10.64 -30.05
CA ILE A 260 2.97 -10.83 -28.94
C ILE A 260 3.00 -12.32 -28.58
N GLN A 261 4.16 -12.97 -28.80
CA GLN A 261 4.35 -14.40 -28.59
C GLN A 261 5.07 -14.74 -27.27
N GLU A 262 4.89 -15.98 -26.81
CA GLU A 262 5.47 -16.53 -25.58
C GLU A 262 7.01 -16.49 -25.62
N ARG A 263 7.65 -15.87 -24.61
CA ARG A 263 9.12 -15.87 -24.46
C ARG A 263 9.56 -17.14 -23.73
N LEU A 264 10.20 -18.07 -24.46
CA LEU A 264 10.70 -19.33 -23.88
C LEU A 264 12.04 -19.19 -23.15
N ASP A 265 12.93 -18.26 -23.55
CA ASP A 265 14.28 -18.13 -23.00
C ASP A 265 14.58 -16.72 -22.44
N GLY A 266 15.07 -16.67 -21.19
CA GLY A 266 15.07 -15.47 -20.35
C GLY A 266 16.19 -14.43 -20.58
N LYS A 267 16.81 -14.32 -21.77
CA LYS A 267 17.90 -13.33 -22.00
C LYS A 267 18.00 -12.78 -23.45
N GLN A 268 17.48 -11.56 -23.71
CA GLN A 268 18.30 -10.41 -24.17
C GLN A 268 17.52 -9.08 -24.32
N ALA A 269 18.29 -7.98 -24.22
CA ALA A 269 18.11 -6.63 -24.78
C ALA A 269 16.77 -5.86 -24.61
N SER A 270 16.81 -4.84 -23.75
CA SER A 270 15.99 -3.59 -23.74
C SER A 270 14.63 -3.60 -24.46
N SER A 271 13.64 -4.32 -23.93
CA SER A 271 12.23 -4.11 -24.28
C SER A 271 11.57 -3.12 -23.31
N SER A 272 10.63 -2.29 -23.80
CA SER A 272 9.96 -1.26 -23.00
C SER A 272 9.13 -1.86 -21.85
N LYS A 273 8.75 -1.04 -20.85
CA LYS A 273 7.79 -1.46 -19.79
C LYS A 273 6.51 -2.04 -20.40
N THR A 274 6.00 -1.39 -21.45
CA THR A 274 4.82 -1.82 -22.21
C THR A 274 5.01 -3.18 -22.88
N ASP A 275 6.16 -3.44 -23.50
CA ASP A 275 6.46 -4.75 -24.09
C ASP A 275 6.55 -5.87 -23.04
N GLN A 276 7.09 -5.57 -21.85
CA GLN A 276 7.15 -6.50 -20.72
C GLN A 276 5.73 -6.85 -20.25
N LEU A 277 4.90 -5.84 -20.00
CA LEU A 277 3.49 -6.00 -19.61
C LEU A 277 2.69 -6.82 -20.62
N LEU A 278 2.82 -6.53 -21.92
CA LEU A 278 2.10 -7.29 -22.97
C LEU A 278 2.59 -8.74 -23.07
N SER A 279 3.90 -8.98 -22.88
CA SER A 279 4.47 -10.33 -22.84
C SER A 279 3.97 -11.13 -21.62
N GLU A 280 3.88 -10.49 -20.44
CA GLU A 280 3.31 -11.08 -19.22
C GLU A 280 1.84 -11.47 -19.40
N CYS A 281 1.05 -10.62 -20.07
CA CYS A 281 -0.34 -10.92 -20.40
C CYS A 281 -0.46 -12.14 -21.34
N ALA A 282 0.36 -12.21 -22.39
CA ALA A 282 0.40 -13.35 -23.31
C ALA A 282 0.81 -14.66 -22.60
N ASN A 283 1.82 -14.60 -21.73
CA ASN A 283 2.35 -15.76 -21.00
C ASN A 283 1.35 -16.39 -20.01
N LYS A 284 0.28 -15.67 -19.58
CA LYS A 284 -0.77 -16.23 -18.71
C LYS A 284 -1.79 -17.13 -19.43
N ARG A 285 -1.60 -17.41 -20.73
CA ARG A 285 -2.24 -18.48 -21.54
C ARG A 285 -3.78 -18.50 -21.55
N LYS A 286 -4.46 -17.36 -21.80
CA LYS A 286 -5.94 -17.34 -21.92
C LYS A 286 -6.55 -16.48 -23.04
N PHE A 287 -5.80 -15.61 -23.73
CA PHE A 287 -6.31 -14.78 -24.82
C PHE A 287 -5.18 -14.30 -25.75
N ASP A 288 -5.52 -13.92 -26.98
CA ASP A 288 -4.54 -13.36 -27.93
C ASP A 288 -4.11 -11.95 -27.51
N VAL A 289 -2.83 -11.60 -27.70
CA VAL A 289 -2.30 -10.25 -27.48
C VAL A 289 -1.67 -9.70 -28.76
N PHE A 290 -2.15 -8.55 -29.21
CA PHE A 290 -1.63 -7.83 -30.38
C PHE A 290 -1.18 -6.43 -30.00
N LYS A 291 -0.07 -5.96 -30.60
CA LYS A 291 0.36 -4.57 -30.56
C LYS A 291 0.28 -3.97 -31.97
N ILE A 292 -0.48 -2.89 -32.10
CA ILE A 292 -0.57 -2.07 -33.31
C ILE A 292 0.19 -0.77 -33.04
N LYS A 293 1.20 -0.46 -33.85
CA LYS A 293 2.05 0.72 -33.71
C LYS A 293 1.86 1.68 -34.87
N GLY A 294 1.74 2.97 -34.59
CA GLY A 294 1.55 4.01 -35.59
C GLY A 294 0.79 5.21 -35.04
N ASN A 295 0.48 6.19 -35.87
CA ASN A 295 -0.28 7.36 -35.42
C ASN A 295 -1.73 6.95 -35.06
N THR A 296 -2.14 7.20 -33.81
CA THR A 296 -3.45 6.77 -33.27
C THR A 296 -4.63 7.23 -34.13
N ALA A 297 -4.69 8.51 -34.51
CA ALA A 297 -5.78 9.05 -35.32
C ALA A 297 -5.86 8.36 -36.69
N LYS A 298 -4.71 8.09 -37.34
CA LYS A 298 -4.65 7.31 -38.59
C LYS A 298 -5.08 5.86 -38.41
N ILE A 299 -4.64 5.18 -37.35
CA ILE A 299 -5.04 3.80 -37.03
C ILE A 299 -6.56 3.71 -36.87
N LEU A 300 -7.17 4.65 -36.14
CA LEU A 300 -8.62 4.71 -36.05
C LEU A 300 -9.23 4.94 -37.44
N GLU A 301 -8.77 5.93 -38.20
CA GLU A 301 -9.32 6.33 -39.50
C GLU A 301 -9.24 5.25 -40.59
N SER A 302 -8.10 4.58 -40.75
CA SER A 302 -7.89 3.60 -41.82
C SER A 302 -8.33 2.18 -41.48
N ILE A 303 -8.44 1.85 -40.19
CA ILE A 303 -8.72 0.47 -39.72
C ILE A 303 -10.05 0.41 -38.97
N MET A 304 -10.20 1.18 -37.90
CA MET A 304 -11.29 0.95 -36.95
C MET A 304 -12.61 1.58 -37.41
N TRP A 305 -12.60 2.76 -38.03
CA TRP A 305 -13.83 3.39 -38.54
C TRP A 305 -14.57 2.48 -39.52
N GLY A 306 -13.91 1.98 -40.56
CA GLY A 306 -14.54 1.13 -41.59
C GLY A 306 -15.09 -0.21 -41.07
N ASN A 307 -14.57 -0.74 -39.96
CA ASN A 307 -14.94 -2.06 -39.44
C ASN A 307 -15.86 -2.00 -38.21
N ILE A 308 -15.80 -0.92 -37.42
CA ILE A 308 -16.45 -0.81 -36.08
C ILE A 308 -17.49 0.32 -36.03
N ALA A 309 -17.26 1.44 -36.73
CA ALA A 309 -18.00 2.69 -36.54
C ALA A 309 -18.54 3.22 -37.88
N LYS A 310 -19.77 2.88 -38.25
CA LYS A 310 -20.29 3.11 -39.60
C LYS A 310 -20.32 4.59 -39.99
N GLU A 311 -20.01 4.85 -41.26
CA GLU A 311 -19.52 6.14 -41.76
C GLU A 311 -20.51 7.33 -41.74
N ALA A 312 -21.75 7.12 -41.31
CA ALA A 312 -22.87 8.07 -41.43
C ALA A 312 -22.60 9.46 -40.82
N HIS A 313 -21.77 9.55 -39.78
CA HIS A 313 -21.51 10.80 -39.05
C HIS A 313 -20.15 11.47 -39.37
N ARG A 314 -19.30 10.84 -40.22
CA ARG A 314 -17.94 11.36 -40.55
C ARG A 314 -17.96 12.75 -41.18
N ARG A 315 -18.96 13.05 -42.03
CA ARG A 315 -19.14 14.40 -42.63
C ARG A 315 -19.56 15.44 -41.60
N SER A 316 -20.49 15.11 -40.69
CA SER A 316 -20.93 16.01 -39.62
C SER A 316 -19.79 16.33 -38.65
N MET A 317 -18.99 15.32 -38.31
CA MET A 317 -17.74 15.45 -37.53
C MET A 317 -16.76 16.42 -38.21
N MET A 318 -16.44 16.21 -39.49
CA MET A 318 -15.54 17.13 -40.23
C MET A 318 -16.09 18.57 -40.29
N MET A 319 -17.41 18.74 -40.43
CA MET A 319 -18.03 20.07 -40.44
C MET A 319 -18.00 20.76 -39.07
N LEU A 320 -18.10 20.01 -37.97
CA LEU A 320 -17.94 20.51 -36.60
C LEU A 320 -16.48 20.93 -36.33
N MET A 321 -15.50 20.11 -36.74
CA MET A 321 -14.08 20.44 -36.62
C MET A 321 -13.69 21.68 -37.46
N ALA A 322 -14.27 21.83 -38.66
CA ALA A 322 -14.01 22.97 -39.54
C ALA A 322 -14.62 24.30 -39.06
N LYS A 323 -15.62 24.27 -38.16
CA LYS A 323 -16.31 25.47 -37.63
C LYS A 323 -15.66 26.08 -36.38
N GLY A 324 -14.66 25.44 -35.79
CA GLY A 324 -14.14 25.81 -34.46
C GLY A 324 -12.93 26.75 -34.46
N ILE A 325 -13.14 28.06 -34.31
CA ILE A 325 -12.07 29.04 -33.96
C ILE A 325 -11.82 29.05 -32.42
N HIS A 326 -12.04 27.93 -31.74
CA HIS A 326 -11.78 27.81 -30.30
C HIS A 326 -10.48 27.03 -30.06
N LYS A 327 -9.37 27.76 -29.94
CA LYS A 327 -8.15 27.17 -29.36
C LYS A 327 -8.35 27.10 -27.85
N PRO A 328 -8.28 25.92 -27.21
CA PRO A 328 -8.24 25.86 -25.75
C PRO A 328 -7.05 26.68 -25.24
N ALA A 329 -7.16 27.20 -24.02
CA ALA A 329 -6.06 27.92 -23.40
C ALA A 329 -4.83 27.00 -23.36
N SER A 330 -3.63 27.51 -23.65
CA SER A 330 -2.43 26.68 -23.47
C SER A 330 -2.26 26.40 -21.97
N PHE A 331 -2.00 25.14 -21.61
CA PHE A 331 -1.96 24.70 -20.22
C PHE A 331 -1.02 25.53 -19.34
N ARG A 332 0.21 25.78 -19.78
CA ARG A 332 1.19 26.54 -18.98
C ARG A 332 0.76 28.00 -18.73
N PRO A 333 0.34 28.80 -19.73
CA PRO A 333 -0.28 30.11 -19.48
C PRO A 333 -1.51 30.06 -18.58
N TRP A 334 -2.41 29.09 -18.75
CA TRP A 334 -3.58 28.93 -17.88
C TRP A 334 -3.15 28.65 -16.43
N TRP A 335 -2.20 27.75 -16.24
CA TRP A 335 -1.65 27.37 -14.93
C TRP A 335 -1.01 28.57 -14.22
N THR A 336 -0.18 29.36 -14.91
CA THR A 336 0.45 30.56 -14.34
C THR A 336 -0.55 31.61 -13.86
N ILE A 337 -1.75 31.66 -14.44
CA ILE A 337 -2.82 32.59 -14.03
C ILE A 337 -3.65 32.04 -12.86
N ASN A 338 -3.96 30.74 -12.87
CA ASN A 338 -4.93 30.15 -11.94
C ASN A 338 -4.29 29.49 -10.71
N VAL A 339 -3.03 29.05 -10.78
CA VAL A 339 -2.36 28.34 -9.69
C VAL A 339 -1.45 29.26 -8.88
N LYS A 340 -1.78 29.43 -7.60
CA LYS A 340 -0.97 30.22 -6.66
C LYS A 340 0.25 29.45 -6.19
N LEU A 341 1.43 29.92 -6.59
CA LEU A 341 2.72 29.34 -6.17
C LEU A 341 2.92 29.43 -4.65
N PRO A 342 3.31 28.33 -3.96
CA PRO A 342 3.60 28.35 -2.53
C PRO A 342 4.97 28.99 -2.24
N PRO A 343 5.18 29.48 -0.99
CA PRO A 343 6.47 29.98 -0.54
C PRO A 343 7.53 28.87 -0.47
N ASN A 344 8.81 29.25 -0.57
CA ASN A 344 9.94 28.31 -0.66
C ASN A 344 9.99 27.28 0.48
N ILE A 345 9.64 27.67 1.71
CA ILE A 345 9.60 26.75 2.86
C ILE A 345 8.60 25.61 2.66
N LYS A 346 7.44 25.92 2.07
CA LYS A 346 6.40 24.94 1.72
C LYS A 346 6.82 24.03 0.56
N ARG A 347 7.59 24.57 -0.40
CA ARG A 347 8.18 23.74 -1.48
C ARG A 347 9.21 22.74 -0.95
N LEU A 348 10.05 23.17 0.00
CA LEU A 348 10.99 22.29 0.69
C LEU A 348 10.26 21.19 1.47
N MET A 349 9.13 21.50 2.12
CA MET A 349 8.27 20.49 2.77
C MET A 349 7.74 19.46 1.77
N PHE A 350 7.21 19.91 0.63
CA PHE A 350 6.72 19.01 -0.43
C PHE A 350 7.81 18.08 -0.95
N ALA A 351 8.99 18.61 -1.32
CA ALA A 351 10.11 17.78 -1.76
C ALA A 351 10.57 16.81 -0.65
N THR A 352 10.60 17.25 0.62
CA THR A 352 10.91 16.40 1.77
C THR A 352 9.94 15.23 1.91
N ARG A 353 8.63 15.50 1.88
CA ARG A 353 7.55 14.50 2.00
C ARG A 353 7.55 13.54 0.80
N LEU A 354 7.73 14.07 -0.41
CA LEU A 354 7.76 13.27 -1.62
C LEU A 354 9.00 12.34 -1.65
N TYR A 355 10.21 12.84 -1.41
CA TYR A 355 11.40 11.97 -1.32
C TYR A 355 11.27 10.92 -0.20
N PHE A 356 10.69 11.28 0.95
CA PHE A 356 10.45 10.32 2.04
C PHE A 356 9.50 9.19 1.60
N ALA A 357 8.40 9.52 0.92
CA ALA A 357 7.45 8.55 0.37
C ALA A 357 8.04 7.73 -0.80
N LEU A 358 9.06 8.23 -1.49
CA LEU A 358 9.86 7.50 -2.49
C LEU A 358 10.99 6.67 -1.87
N ASN A 359 11.03 6.56 -0.54
CA ASN A 359 12.09 5.90 0.24
C ASN A 359 13.52 6.48 0.03
N ASP A 360 13.64 7.68 -0.56
CA ASP A 360 14.90 8.41 -0.70
C ASP A 360 15.16 9.23 0.58
N MET A 361 15.49 8.50 1.64
CA MET A 361 15.76 9.08 2.97
C MET A 361 16.88 10.13 2.93
N LYS A 362 17.85 9.99 2.02
CA LYS A 362 19.00 10.90 1.85
C LYS A 362 18.55 12.26 1.33
N ASN A 363 17.82 12.31 0.22
CA ASN A 363 17.35 13.59 -0.33
C ASN A 363 16.19 14.17 0.51
N ALA A 364 15.37 13.35 1.15
CA ALA A 364 14.38 13.80 2.13
C ALA A 364 15.04 14.55 3.30
N LYS A 365 16.05 13.95 3.94
CA LYS A 365 16.82 14.55 5.05
C LYS A 365 17.48 15.87 4.65
N LYS A 366 18.17 15.89 3.51
CA LYS A 366 18.78 17.09 2.91
C LYS A 366 17.76 18.21 2.66
N CYS A 367 16.55 17.89 2.19
CA CYS A 367 15.49 18.89 1.99
C CYS A 367 14.93 19.41 3.32
N ALA A 368 14.78 18.53 4.32
CA ALA A 368 14.31 18.91 5.65
C ALA A 368 15.31 19.83 6.37
N GLU A 369 16.60 19.51 6.32
CA GLU A 369 17.68 20.32 6.90
C GLU A 369 17.76 21.71 6.25
N LYS A 370 17.62 21.80 4.93
CA LYS A 370 17.46 23.09 4.22
C LYS A 370 16.25 23.88 4.71
N GLY A 371 15.11 23.22 4.94
CA GLY A 371 13.90 23.83 5.49
C GLY A 371 14.11 24.40 6.89
N LEU A 372 14.73 23.61 7.79
CA LEU A 372 15.12 24.07 9.12
C LEU A 372 16.09 25.26 9.09
N ALA A 373 17.08 25.23 8.20
CA ALA A 373 18.03 26.34 8.05
C ALA A 373 17.33 27.63 7.61
N LEU A 374 16.37 27.55 6.68
CA LEU A 374 15.58 28.71 6.23
C LEU A 374 14.73 29.30 7.38
N ILE A 375 14.04 28.46 8.16
CA ILE A 375 13.24 28.91 9.32
C ILE A 375 14.11 29.62 10.37
N ASN A 376 15.33 29.12 10.62
CA ASN A 376 16.26 29.74 11.56
C ASN A 376 16.73 31.14 11.12
N ILE A 377 16.83 31.37 9.81
CA ILE A 377 17.19 32.68 9.24
C ILE A 377 16.01 33.67 9.33
N GLU A 378 14.78 33.20 9.10
CA GLU A 378 13.56 34.03 9.04
C GLU A 378 13.02 34.51 10.41
N LYS A 379 13.61 34.06 11.54
CA LYS A 379 13.39 34.50 12.93
C LYS A 379 11.93 34.84 13.37
N ARG A 380 11.33 33.93 14.14
CA ARG A 380 10.11 34.15 14.96
C ARG A 380 8.90 34.70 14.19
N ASN A 381 8.42 33.92 13.22
CA ASN A 381 7.02 33.97 12.81
C ASN A 381 6.31 32.71 13.34
N ILE A 382 5.22 32.87 14.09
CA ILE A 382 4.41 31.76 14.63
C ILE A 382 3.91 30.85 13.48
N ALA A 383 3.65 31.42 12.28
CA ALA A 383 3.28 30.66 11.10
C ALA A 383 4.37 29.69 10.58
N LEU A 384 5.62 29.80 11.07
CA LEU A 384 6.72 28.89 10.76
C LEU A 384 6.90 27.77 11.80
N GLU A 385 6.34 27.89 13.01
CA GLU A 385 6.43 26.87 14.06
C GLU A 385 5.74 25.57 13.63
N PHE A 386 4.66 25.67 12.84
CA PHE A 386 4.03 24.52 12.20
C PHE A 386 5.00 23.77 11.27
N ASN A 387 5.62 24.48 10.32
CA ASN A 387 6.58 23.90 9.37
C ASN A 387 7.79 23.31 10.10
N LEU A 388 8.26 23.99 11.16
CA LEU A 388 9.36 23.52 12.03
C LEU A 388 9.01 22.16 12.65
N GLY A 389 7.80 22.01 13.19
CA GLY A 389 7.31 20.73 13.72
C GLY A 389 7.22 19.63 12.66
N GLU A 390 6.75 19.94 11.45
CA GLU A 390 6.67 18.96 10.36
C GLU A 390 8.06 18.49 9.88
N PHE A 391 9.04 19.41 9.77
CA PHE A 391 10.40 19.03 9.39
C PHE A 391 11.08 18.19 10.48
N ASN A 392 10.91 18.54 11.76
CA ASN A 392 11.37 17.71 12.86
C ASN A 392 10.68 16.33 12.85
N THR A 393 9.38 16.25 12.56
CA THR A 393 8.66 14.98 12.44
C THR A 393 9.30 14.06 11.41
N ILE A 394 9.53 14.55 10.18
CA ILE A 394 10.14 13.73 9.13
C ILE A 394 11.59 13.36 9.47
N LEU A 395 12.38 14.28 10.04
CA LEU A 395 13.73 13.96 10.51
C LEU A 395 13.72 12.91 11.63
N GLY A 396 12.70 12.93 12.51
CA GLY A 396 12.49 11.90 13.52
C GLY A 396 12.19 10.54 12.90
N GLN A 397 11.30 10.48 11.91
CA GLN A 397 11.00 9.25 11.18
C GLN A 397 12.21 8.72 10.39
N ILE A 398 12.97 9.60 9.73
CA ILE A 398 14.22 9.23 9.04
C ILE A 398 15.25 8.69 10.03
N ALA A 399 15.44 9.35 11.18
CA ALA A 399 16.35 8.89 12.22
C ALA A 399 15.93 7.52 12.79
N THR A 400 14.62 7.25 12.94
CA THR A 400 14.10 5.91 13.29
C THR A 400 14.48 4.84 12.24
N VAL A 401 14.38 5.15 10.95
CA VAL A 401 14.79 4.25 9.85
C VAL A 401 16.31 4.05 9.80
N GLU A 402 17.08 5.11 10.08
CA GLU A 402 18.55 5.06 10.20
C GLU A 402 19.04 4.34 11.47
N GLY A 403 18.14 4.06 12.43
CA GLY A 403 18.43 3.45 13.73
C GLY A 403 19.00 4.41 14.79
N ASP A 404 18.96 5.73 14.55
CA ASP A 404 19.35 6.77 15.50
C ASP A 404 18.15 7.17 16.38
N TYR A 405 17.80 6.28 17.31
CA TYR A 405 16.62 6.44 18.17
C TYR A 405 16.75 7.63 19.14
N GLU A 406 17.97 8.01 19.53
CA GLU A 406 18.24 9.18 20.38
C GLU A 406 17.90 10.48 19.64
N SER A 407 18.37 10.63 18.38
CA SER A 407 17.96 11.77 17.55
C SER A 407 16.46 11.73 17.25
N ALA A 408 15.91 10.56 16.92
CA ALA A 408 14.48 10.40 16.62
C ALA A 408 13.59 10.91 17.76
N LYS A 409 13.83 10.41 18.98
CA LYS A 409 13.15 10.84 20.20
C LYS A 409 13.29 12.34 20.42
N LYS A 410 14.50 12.88 20.27
CA LYS A 410 14.77 14.33 20.42
C LYS A 410 14.00 15.18 19.40
N TYR A 411 13.78 14.69 18.18
CA TYR A 411 12.95 15.36 17.17
C TYR A 411 11.45 15.29 17.50
N PHE A 412 10.95 14.14 17.97
CA PHE A 412 9.55 14.01 18.39
C PHE A 412 9.25 14.85 19.64
N GLU A 413 10.09 14.81 20.68
CA GLU A 413 9.94 15.63 21.89
C GLU A 413 9.94 17.14 21.59
N LYS A 414 10.80 17.61 20.68
CA LYS A 414 10.78 19.01 20.21
C LYS A 414 9.44 19.35 19.56
N THR A 415 8.91 18.44 18.74
CA THR A 415 7.67 18.67 18.00
C THR A 415 6.45 18.65 18.93
N ILE A 416 6.42 17.74 19.91
CA ILE A 416 5.39 17.72 20.97
C ILE A 416 5.33 19.08 21.67
N ARG A 417 6.47 19.62 22.15
CA ARG A 417 6.52 20.94 22.81
C ARG A 417 6.09 22.10 21.90
N LEU A 418 6.31 22.00 20.59
CA LEU A 418 5.85 23.00 19.62
C LEU A 418 4.34 22.94 19.40
N TYR A 419 3.74 21.75 19.41
CA TYR A 419 2.32 21.55 19.10
C TYR A 419 1.40 21.51 20.32
N GLU A 420 1.92 21.28 21.53
CA GLU A 420 1.17 21.20 22.80
C GLU A 420 0.23 22.39 23.07
N ASN A 421 0.58 23.60 22.61
CA ASN A 421 -0.19 24.82 22.80
C ASN A 421 -0.85 25.32 21.49
N THR A 422 -1.06 24.44 20.52
CA THR A 422 -1.64 24.77 19.21
C THR A 422 -2.96 24.03 18.99
N GLU A 423 -3.76 24.50 18.03
CA GLU A 423 -5.02 23.83 17.64
C GLU A 423 -4.79 22.51 16.87
N LYS A 424 -3.52 22.12 16.63
CA LYS A 424 -3.09 20.96 15.82
C LYS A 424 -3.20 19.63 16.57
N THR A 425 -4.41 19.34 17.05
CA THR A 425 -4.72 18.19 17.91
C THR A 425 -4.43 16.85 17.21
N ASP A 426 -4.76 16.74 15.92
CA ASP A 426 -4.51 15.52 15.13
C ASP A 426 -3.03 15.33 14.82
N GLU A 427 -2.33 16.38 14.38
CA GLU A 427 -0.90 16.29 14.11
C GLU A 427 -0.11 15.98 15.39
N LEU A 428 -0.47 16.58 16.54
CA LEU A 428 0.09 16.24 17.85
C LEU A 428 -0.18 14.77 18.22
N GLY A 429 -1.39 14.26 17.93
CA GLY A 429 -1.73 12.84 18.11
C GLY A 429 -0.83 11.91 17.30
N ILE A 430 -0.51 12.28 16.05
CA ILE A 430 0.45 11.54 15.21
C ILE A 430 1.85 11.52 15.84
N ILE A 431 2.33 12.63 16.41
CA ILE A 431 3.68 12.65 17.03
C ILE A 431 3.74 11.80 18.29
N TYR A 432 2.71 11.85 19.14
CA TYR A 432 2.62 10.95 20.29
C TYR A 432 2.57 9.48 19.86
N TYR A 433 1.85 9.15 18.79
CA TYR A 433 1.85 7.79 18.23
C TYR A 433 3.24 7.37 17.73
N LEU A 434 3.95 8.22 16.98
CA LEU A 434 5.30 7.93 16.48
C LEU A 434 6.34 7.79 17.61
N ASN A 435 6.25 8.64 18.64
CA ASN A 435 7.13 8.56 19.81
C ASN A 435 6.82 7.32 20.67
N ALA A 436 5.55 6.93 20.74
CA ALA A 436 5.13 5.70 21.39
C ALA A 436 5.66 4.46 20.67
N ASP A 437 5.49 4.39 19.35
CA ASP A 437 5.99 3.29 18.51
C ASP A 437 7.51 3.15 18.62
N LEU A 438 8.24 4.27 18.52
CA LEU A 438 9.68 4.33 18.77
C LEU A 438 10.05 3.75 20.16
N SER A 439 9.31 4.11 21.20
CA SER A 439 9.56 3.64 22.57
C SER A 439 9.24 2.14 22.74
N ILE A 440 8.14 1.67 22.13
CA ILE A 440 7.66 0.28 22.11
C ILE A 440 8.67 -0.62 21.37
N GLU A 441 9.12 -0.25 20.18
CA GLU A 441 10.13 -1.00 19.43
C GLU A 441 11.56 -0.84 20.00
N SER A 442 11.75 0.04 21.00
CA SER A 442 12.98 0.16 21.79
C SER A 442 12.87 -0.47 23.19
N GLY A 443 11.83 -1.28 23.46
CA GLY A 443 11.64 -1.97 24.74
C GLY A 443 11.17 -1.10 25.91
N PHE A 444 11.01 0.21 25.73
CA PHE A 444 10.50 1.16 26.73
C PHE A 444 8.96 1.18 26.75
N TRP A 445 8.36 0.00 26.94
CA TRP A 445 6.93 -0.24 26.77
C TRP A 445 6.03 0.73 27.52
N ASP A 446 6.36 1.07 28.77
CA ASP A 446 5.45 1.83 29.63
C ASP A 446 5.47 3.33 29.31
N MET A 447 6.61 3.83 28.82
CA MET A 447 6.73 5.16 28.19
C MET A 447 5.89 5.22 26.91
N GLY A 448 5.98 4.18 26.07
CA GLY A 448 5.16 4.08 24.86
C GLY A 448 3.66 3.93 25.16
N PHE A 449 3.28 3.18 26.20
CA PHE A 449 1.89 3.07 26.65
C PHE A 449 1.30 4.41 27.12
N LYS A 450 2.10 5.25 27.78
CA LYS A 450 1.70 6.61 28.17
C LYS A 450 1.42 7.46 26.93
N ASP A 451 2.36 7.48 25.98
CA ASP A 451 2.26 8.33 24.80
C ASP A 451 1.16 7.84 23.83
N ILE A 452 0.96 6.53 23.65
CA ILE A 452 -0.10 6.03 22.77
C ILE A 452 -1.51 6.22 23.36
N LYS A 453 -1.64 6.19 24.70
CA LYS A 453 -2.88 6.62 25.37
C LYS A 453 -3.14 8.11 25.14
N LYS A 454 -2.09 8.94 25.10
CA LYS A 454 -2.23 10.36 24.78
C LYS A 454 -2.62 10.60 23.32
N ALA A 455 -2.04 9.86 22.38
CA ALA A 455 -2.46 9.86 20.98
C ALA A 455 -3.94 9.47 20.83
N LEU A 456 -4.37 8.39 21.49
CA LEU A 456 -5.76 7.92 21.50
C LEU A 456 -6.74 8.96 22.09
N GLU A 457 -6.36 9.68 23.14
CA GLU A 457 -7.14 10.80 23.71
C GLU A 457 -7.29 11.97 22.71
N LEU A 458 -6.22 12.31 21.99
CA LEU A 458 -6.18 13.42 21.04
C LEU A 458 -7.05 13.12 19.80
N PHE A 459 -6.88 11.93 19.19
CA PHE A 459 -7.78 11.45 18.14
C PHE A 459 -9.22 11.24 18.66
N GLY A 460 -9.37 10.97 19.96
CA GLY A 460 -10.61 11.06 20.73
C GLY A 460 -11.38 12.35 20.45
N LYS A 461 -10.73 13.48 20.69
CA LYS A 461 -11.30 14.85 20.64
C LYS A 461 -11.64 15.33 19.24
N THR A 462 -10.88 14.91 18.23
CA THR A 462 -11.08 15.31 16.82
C THR A 462 -12.06 14.41 16.07
N GLY A 463 -12.40 13.25 16.62
CA GLY A 463 -13.20 12.24 15.93
C GLY A 463 -12.42 11.42 14.88
N ASN A 464 -11.09 11.49 14.88
CA ASN A 464 -10.24 10.78 13.92
C ASN A 464 -10.24 9.26 14.16
N VAL A 465 -11.20 8.55 13.54
CA VAL A 465 -11.40 7.09 13.69
C VAL A 465 -10.20 6.26 13.22
N ALA A 466 -9.49 6.70 12.18
CA ALA A 466 -8.31 6.00 11.68
C ALA A 466 -7.14 6.07 12.68
N GLY A 467 -6.89 7.25 13.25
CA GLY A 467 -5.89 7.45 14.32
C GLY A 467 -6.21 6.62 15.58
N LYS A 468 -7.49 6.55 15.96
CA LYS A 468 -7.95 5.66 17.06
C LYS A 468 -7.66 4.20 16.76
N ALA A 469 -8.05 3.72 15.57
CA ALA A 469 -7.83 2.34 15.16
C ALA A 469 -6.34 1.98 15.17
N ALA A 470 -5.46 2.83 14.62
CA ALA A 470 -4.01 2.63 14.67
C ALA A 470 -3.46 2.56 16.11
N CYS A 471 -3.90 3.45 17.01
CA CYS A 471 -3.50 3.41 18.42
C CYS A 471 -3.91 2.10 19.09
N LEU A 472 -5.17 1.66 18.88
CA LEU A 472 -5.71 0.44 19.46
C LEU A 472 -5.04 -0.83 18.91
N LEU A 473 -4.70 -0.85 17.61
CA LEU A 473 -3.88 -1.90 17.01
C LEU A 473 -2.53 -2.04 17.74
N ARG A 474 -1.76 -0.95 17.86
CA ARG A 474 -0.42 -1.04 18.48
C ARG A 474 -0.48 -1.32 19.98
N ILE A 475 -1.53 -0.87 20.68
CA ILE A 475 -1.83 -1.30 22.06
C ILE A 475 -2.04 -2.83 22.11
N GLY A 476 -2.88 -3.37 21.22
CA GLY A 476 -3.14 -4.81 21.13
C GLY A 476 -1.88 -5.62 20.79
N GLU A 477 -1.06 -5.15 19.84
CA GLU A 477 0.23 -5.78 19.50
C GLU A 477 1.22 -5.73 20.66
N THR A 478 1.22 -4.64 21.44
CA THR A 478 2.06 -4.54 22.64
C THR A 478 1.61 -5.54 23.71
N PHE A 479 0.31 -5.71 23.91
CA PHE A 479 -0.20 -6.77 24.79
C PHE A 479 0.10 -8.17 24.25
N LEU A 480 0.04 -8.39 22.94
CA LEU A 480 0.40 -9.66 22.30
C LEU A 480 1.89 -9.98 22.50
N LYS A 481 2.80 -9.00 22.32
CA LYS A 481 4.25 -9.13 22.61
C LYS A 481 4.51 -9.40 24.11
N LYS A 482 3.73 -8.77 25.02
CA LYS A 482 3.73 -9.07 26.47
C LYS A 482 2.95 -10.37 26.82
N GLU A 483 2.51 -11.16 25.84
CA GLU A 483 1.71 -12.40 25.98
C GLU A 483 0.44 -12.22 26.85
N ASN A 484 -0.13 -11.01 26.92
CA ASN A 484 -1.40 -10.72 27.60
C ASN A 484 -2.55 -10.83 26.58
N PHE A 485 -2.88 -12.06 26.22
CA PHE A 485 -3.83 -12.37 25.16
C PHE A 485 -5.24 -11.78 25.38
N PRO A 486 -5.84 -11.76 26.60
CA PRO A 486 -7.15 -11.13 26.83
C PRO A 486 -7.17 -9.63 26.54
N SER A 487 -6.19 -8.85 27.05
CA SER A 487 -6.13 -7.41 26.76
C SER A 487 -5.74 -7.11 25.31
N ALA A 488 -4.99 -8.01 24.66
CA ALA A 488 -4.74 -7.94 23.23
C ALA A 488 -6.03 -8.13 22.42
N GLU A 489 -6.83 -9.17 22.72
CA GLU A 489 -8.11 -9.46 22.08
C GLU A 489 -9.09 -8.27 22.24
N GLU A 490 -9.22 -7.72 23.44
CA GLU A 490 -10.06 -6.54 23.69
C GLU A 490 -9.64 -5.34 22.83
N SER A 491 -8.34 -5.02 22.84
CA SER A 491 -7.80 -3.87 22.09
C SER A 491 -7.93 -4.05 20.58
N PHE A 492 -7.74 -5.26 20.07
CA PHE A 492 -7.95 -5.59 18.66
C PHE A 492 -9.42 -5.52 18.26
N ASN A 493 -10.36 -5.97 19.09
CA ASN A 493 -11.79 -5.84 18.80
C ASN A 493 -12.24 -4.37 18.78
N GLN A 494 -11.76 -3.54 19.71
CA GLN A 494 -11.99 -2.09 19.67
C GLN A 494 -11.37 -1.46 18.41
N SER A 495 -10.16 -1.88 18.02
CA SER A 495 -9.53 -1.46 16.76
C SER A 495 -10.35 -1.86 15.53
N LEU A 496 -10.96 -3.06 15.54
CA LEU A 496 -11.76 -3.62 14.44
C LEU A 496 -13.05 -2.84 14.23
N GLU A 497 -13.68 -2.38 15.31
CA GLU A 497 -14.83 -1.48 15.27
C GLU A 497 -14.45 -0.15 14.59
N GLN A 498 -13.40 0.52 15.07
CA GLN A 498 -12.96 1.81 14.51
C GLN A 498 -12.52 1.69 13.04
N ALA A 499 -11.80 0.61 12.69
CA ALA A 499 -11.41 0.32 11.30
C ALA A 499 -12.63 0.05 10.40
N SER A 500 -13.68 -0.58 10.94
CA SER A 500 -14.94 -0.80 10.21
C SER A 500 -15.71 0.49 9.97
N VAL A 501 -15.72 1.42 10.92
CA VAL A 501 -16.28 2.78 10.73
C VAL A 501 -15.47 3.60 9.73
N ALA A 502 -14.13 3.44 9.73
CA ALA A 502 -13.24 4.09 8.76
C ALA A 502 -13.33 3.49 7.34
N GLY A 503 -13.86 2.27 7.20
CA GLY A 503 -13.86 1.52 5.94
C GLY A 503 -12.48 0.96 5.54
N ASP A 504 -11.53 0.90 6.49
CA ASP A 504 -10.13 0.52 6.23
C ASP A 504 -9.96 -1.01 6.20
N LEU A 505 -10.11 -1.59 5.02
CA LEU A 505 -9.99 -3.04 4.81
C LEU A 505 -8.58 -3.57 5.11
N ALA A 506 -7.52 -2.82 4.77
CA ALA A 506 -6.14 -3.26 5.00
C ALA A 506 -5.83 -3.37 6.50
N LEU A 507 -6.27 -2.38 7.28
CA LEU A 507 -6.19 -2.41 8.74
C LEU A 507 -7.05 -3.54 9.33
N LYS A 508 -8.25 -3.81 8.80
CA LYS A 508 -9.05 -4.97 9.23
C LYS A 508 -8.34 -6.30 9.01
N ALA A 509 -7.71 -6.52 7.85
CA ALA A 509 -6.92 -7.72 7.58
C ALA A 509 -5.75 -7.87 8.57
N ARG A 510 -5.02 -6.78 8.85
CA ARG A 510 -3.95 -6.72 9.87
C ARG A 510 -4.46 -7.11 11.26
N ILE A 511 -5.63 -6.59 11.66
CA ILE A 511 -6.26 -6.90 12.95
C ILE A 511 -6.66 -8.38 13.03
N PHE A 512 -7.26 -8.94 11.98
CA PHE A 512 -7.60 -10.37 11.93
C PHE A 512 -6.36 -11.28 11.99
N ILE A 513 -5.27 -10.90 11.31
CA ILE A 513 -3.98 -11.61 11.42
C ILE A 513 -3.50 -11.66 12.88
N ASN A 514 -3.55 -10.52 13.58
CA ASN A 514 -3.16 -10.42 14.99
C ASN A 514 -4.10 -11.15 15.95
N LEU A 515 -5.41 -11.09 15.72
CA LEU A 515 -6.41 -11.88 16.44
C LEU A 515 -6.24 -13.39 16.22
N GLY A 516 -5.77 -13.80 15.04
CA GLY A 516 -5.38 -15.19 14.76
C GLY A 516 -4.22 -15.67 15.66
N TYR A 517 -3.19 -14.85 15.86
CA TYR A 517 -2.11 -15.16 16.81
C TYR A 517 -2.60 -15.17 18.28
N VAL A 518 -3.57 -14.32 18.63
CA VAL A 518 -4.24 -14.38 19.96
C VAL A 518 -5.00 -15.71 20.13
N ALA A 519 -5.83 -16.08 19.15
CA ALA A 519 -6.61 -17.31 19.16
C ALA A 519 -5.73 -18.58 19.20
N GLN A 520 -4.60 -18.59 18.48
CA GLN A 520 -3.57 -19.63 18.60
C GLN A 520 -3.10 -19.84 20.04
N ASN A 521 -2.72 -18.75 20.72
CA ASN A 521 -2.16 -18.83 22.07
C ASN A 521 -3.23 -19.18 23.12
N LEU A 522 -4.46 -18.73 22.93
CA LEU A 522 -5.63 -19.14 23.72
C LEU A 522 -6.13 -20.56 23.38
N LYS A 523 -5.58 -21.20 22.33
CA LYS A 523 -5.98 -22.50 21.79
C LYS A 523 -7.45 -22.57 21.35
N ASP A 524 -8.01 -21.44 20.93
CA ASP A 524 -9.37 -21.35 20.37
C ASP A 524 -9.32 -21.56 18.86
N SER A 525 -9.39 -22.83 18.44
CA SER A 525 -9.37 -23.21 17.03
C SER A 525 -10.54 -22.63 16.22
N LYS A 526 -11.70 -22.37 16.85
CA LYS A 526 -12.88 -21.84 16.14
C LYS A 526 -12.71 -20.36 15.80
N LYS A 527 -12.24 -19.57 16.76
CA LYS A 527 -11.86 -18.17 16.49
C LYS A 527 -10.73 -18.10 15.46
N MET A 528 -9.73 -18.97 15.58
CA MET A 528 -8.60 -18.98 14.65
C MET A 528 -9.02 -19.28 13.21
N GLU A 529 -9.92 -20.25 13.01
CA GLU A 529 -10.50 -20.56 11.68
C GLU A 529 -11.17 -19.33 11.06
N HIS A 530 -12.09 -18.70 11.79
CA HIS A 530 -12.79 -17.49 11.37
C HIS A 530 -11.82 -16.34 11.01
N TYR A 531 -10.82 -16.09 11.84
CA TYR A 531 -9.83 -15.02 11.59
C TYR A 531 -8.91 -15.32 10.40
N VAL A 532 -8.57 -16.60 10.15
CA VAL A 532 -7.84 -17.02 8.95
C VAL A 532 -8.66 -16.79 7.69
N GLU A 533 -9.95 -17.12 7.71
CA GLU A 533 -10.85 -16.93 6.57
C GLU A 533 -11.04 -15.45 6.24
N ASP A 534 -11.35 -14.61 7.25
CA ASP A 534 -11.57 -13.17 7.03
C ASP A 534 -10.28 -12.43 6.62
N ALA A 535 -9.13 -12.75 7.22
CA ALA A 535 -7.85 -12.21 6.79
C ALA A 535 -7.53 -12.59 5.33
N SER A 536 -7.72 -13.87 4.97
CA SER A 536 -7.45 -14.38 3.61
C SER A 536 -8.38 -13.73 2.58
N ARG A 537 -9.67 -13.63 2.90
CA ARG A 537 -10.69 -13.03 2.03
C ARG A 537 -10.39 -11.55 1.77
N ILE A 538 -10.14 -10.76 2.81
CA ILE A 538 -9.87 -9.32 2.65
C ILE A 538 -8.53 -9.10 1.92
N ALA A 539 -7.49 -9.88 2.22
CA ALA A 539 -6.21 -9.79 1.50
C ALA A 539 -6.37 -10.06 -0.01
N GLN A 540 -7.21 -11.03 -0.39
CA GLN A 540 -7.56 -11.33 -1.78
C GLN A 540 -8.45 -10.25 -2.43
N GLU A 541 -9.39 -9.65 -1.70
CA GLU A 541 -10.23 -8.53 -2.18
C GLU A 541 -9.37 -7.30 -2.52
N LEU A 542 -8.34 -7.04 -1.71
CA LEU A 542 -7.37 -5.96 -1.90
C LEU A 542 -6.37 -6.27 -3.04
N ASP A 543 -5.98 -7.53 -3.21
CA ASP A 543 -4.84 -7.97 -4.03
C ASP A 543 -3.49 -7.47 -3.46
N ASP A 544 -3.41 -7.32 -2.14
CA ASP A 544 -2.22 -6.91 -1.41
C ASP A 544 -1.32 -8.12 -1.16
N VAL A 545 -0.19 -8.17 -1.87
CA VAL A 545 0.77 -9.30 -1.84
C VAL A 545 1.34 -9.54 -0.44
N ALA A 546 1.52 -8.51 0.38
CA ALA A 546 2.06 -8.62 1.74
C ALA A 546 1.00 -9.17 2.71
N LEU A 547 -0.23 -8.66 2.66
CA LEU A 547 -1.35 -9.19 3.43
C LEU A 547 -1.69 -10.62 3.01
N ILE A 548 -1.60 -10.96 1.71
CA ILE A 548 -1.78 -12.33 1.22
C ILE A 548 -0.70 -13.25 1.82
N ALA A 549 0.58 -12.85 1.78
CA ALA A 549 1.66 -13.64 2.35
C ALA A 549 1.47 -13.87 3.87
N GLU A 550 1.07 -12.84 4.63
CA GLU A 550 0.84 -12.97 6.07
C GLU A 550 -0.43 -13.75 6.44
N ALA A 551 -1.51 -13.63 5.66
CA ALA A 551 -2.70 -14.47 5.83
C ALA A 551 -2.40 -15.96 5.53
N LEU A 552 -1.56 -16.24 4.52
CA LEU A 552 -1.08 -17.59 4.23
C LEU A 552 -0.18 -18.13 5.35
N VAL A 553 0.66 -17.29 5.99
CA VAL A 553 1.42 -17.69 7.19
C VAL A 553 0.48 -18.11 8.31
N LEU A 554 -0.52 -17.29 8.63
CA LEU A 554 -1.48 -17.62 9.69
C LEU A 554 -2.25 -18.91 9.36
N LYS A 555 -2.67 -19.10 8.11
CA LYS A 555 -3.32 -20.33 7.63
C LYS A 555 -2.41 -21.56 7.78
N GLY A 556 -1.13 -21.44 7.44
CA GLY A 556 -0.15 -22.51 7.63
C GLY A 556 0.01 -22.90 9.10
N ILE A 557 0.07 -21.91 10.00
CA ILE A 557 0.12 -22.13 11.45
C ILE A 557 -1.16 -22.84 11.94
N PHE A 558 -2.34 -22.41 11.48
CA PHE A 558 -3.62 -23.06 11.81
C PHE A 558 -3.64 -24.54 11.37
N LEU A 559 -3.22 -24.84 10.14
CA LEU A 559 -3.14 -26.21 9.63
C LEU A 559 -2.17 -27.08 10.46
N THR A 560 -1.04 -26.53 10.90
CA THR A 560 -0.10 -27.22 11.80
C THR A 560 -0.70 -27.51 13.17
N LEU A 561 -1.54 -26.61 13.72
CA LEU A 561 -2.27 -26.86 14.97
C LEU A 561 -3.35 -27.94 14.83
N LEU A 562 -3.94 -28.09 13.62
CA LEU A 562 -4.87 -29.18 13.29
C LEU A 562 -4.17 -30.52 12.96
N GLY A 563 -2.83 -30.57 12.98
CA GLY A 563 -2.06 -31.76 12.60
C GLY A 563 -1.97 -32.01 11.09
N LYS A 564 -2.43 -31.08 10.25
CA LYS A 564 -2.44 -31.16 8.77
C LYS A 564 -1.10 -30.71 8.19
N TYR A 565 -0.01 -31.37 8.58
CA TYR A 565 1.35 -30.89 8.33
C TYR A 565 1.73 -30.76 6.85
N ASP A 566 1.28 -31.67 5.98
CA ASP A 566 1.57 -31.58 4.53
C ASP A 566 0.79 -30.44 3.85
N GLU A 567 -0.45 -30.16 4.27
CA GLU A 567 -1.21 -28.98 3.82
C GLU A 567 -0.54 -27.69 4.30
N ALA A 568 -0.04 -27.66 5.55
CA ALA A 568 0.70 -26.54 6.12
C ALA A 568 2.01 -26.27 5.37
N GLU A 569 2.81 -27.32 5.08
CA GLU A 569 4.05 -27.24 4.29
C GLU A 569 3.78 -26.63 2.91
N GLN A 570 2.73 -27.08 2.21
CA GLN A 570 2.34 -26.53 0.91
C GLN A 570 1.92 -25.05 0.97
N VAL A 571 1.06 -24.68 1.93
CA VAL A 571 0.59 -23.29 2.10
C VAL A 571 1.73 -22.35 2.45
N LEU A 572 2.65 -22.76 3.33
CA LEU A 572 3.80 -21.95 3.73
C LEU A 572 4.87 -21.86 2.63
N MET A 573 5.07 -22.91 1.83
CA MET A 573 5.92 -22.83 0.64
C MET A 573 5.33 -21.90 -0.43
N PHE A 574 4.01 -21.87 -0.59
CA PHE A 574 3.35 -20.90 -1.47
C PHE A 574 3.49 -19.48 -0.93
N ALA A 575 3.36 -19.26 0.39
CA ALA A 575 3.64 -17.96 1.02
C ALA A 575 5.07 -17.48 0.72
N ASP A 576 6.07 -18.37 0.75
CA ASP A 576 7.48 -18.07 0.41
C ASP A 576 7.63 -17.59 -1.06
N GLN A 577 6.91 -18.21 -1.99
CA GLN A 577 6.89 -17.82 -3.41
C GLN A 577 6.18 -16.49 -3.67
N VAL A 578 5.11 -16.21 -2.93
CA VAL A 578 4.40 -14.92 -2.98
C VAL A 578 5.30 -13.82 -2.41
N GLN A 579 5.90 -14.06 -1.24
CA GLN A 579 6.78 -13.13 -0.54
C GLN A 579 8.04 -12.76 -1.33
N ALA A 580 8.57 -13.68 -2.14
CA ALA A 580 9.72 -13.44 -3.01
C ALA A 580 9.54 -12.30 -4.02
N ARG A 581 8.29 -11.86 -4.27
CA ARG A 581 7.97 -10.72 -5.16
C ARG A 581 8.13 -9.36 -4.51
N ILE A 582 8.05 -9.27 -3.18
CA ILE A 582 8.02 -8.01 -2.41
C ILE A 582 9.21 -7.85 -1.45
N SER A 583 10.11 -8.84 -1.37
CA SER A 583 11.41 -8.76 -0.70
C SER A 583 11.42 -8.36 0.80
N THR A 584 10.28 -8.39 1.49
CA THR A 584 10.19 -8.02 2.92
C THR A 584 10.82 -9.10 3.81
N VAL A 585 11.97 -8.80 4.42
CA VAL A 585 12.72 -9.74 5.27
C VAL A 585 11.89 -10.26 6.45
N ALA A 586 11.07 -9.40 7.07
CA ALA A 586 10.27 -9.75 8.24
C ALA A 586 9.24 -10.86 7.98
N ILE A 587 8.54 -10.80 6.83
CA ILE A 587 7.57 -11.84 6.46
C ILE A 587 8.31 -13.14 6.10
N SER A 588 9.44 -13.06 5.39
CA SER A 588 10.29 -14.23 5.12
C SER A 588 10.74 -14.93 6.41
N ILE A 589 11.14 -14.17 7.44
CA ILE A 589 11.45 -14.72 8.78
C ILE A 589 10.23 -15.43 9.38
N LYS A 590 9.04 -14.80 9.38
CA LYS A 590 7.79 -15.44 9.87
C LYS A 590 7.52 -16.77 9.15
N ILE A 591 7.65 -16.82 7.83
CA ILE A 591 7.47 -18.03 7.00
C ILE A 591 8.48 -19.11 7.41
N LYS A 592 9.77 -18.77 7.55
CA LYS A 592 10.81 -19.73 7.96
C LYS A 592 10.57 -20.29 9.36
N LEU A 593 10.14 -19.46 10.31
CA LEU A 593 9.78 -19.92 11.66
C LEU A 593 8.55 -20.85 11.65
N ALA A 594 7.50 -20.50 10.90
CA ALA A 594 6.30 -21.34 10.77
C ALA A 594 6.58 -22.69 10.09
N LEU A 595 7.43 -22.70 9.04
CA LEU A 595 7.91 -23.95 8.42
C LEU A 595 8.73 -24.79 9.41
N GLY A 596 9.62 -24.14 10.16
CA GLY A 596 10.41 -24.79 11.22
C GLY A 596 9.50 -25.49 12.24
N ASP A 597 8.53 -24.77 12.80
CA ASP A 597 7.54 -25.30 13.74
C ASP A 597 6.75 -26.47 13.14
N THR A 598 6.33 -26.36 11.88
CA THR A 598 5.62 -27.42 11.14
C THR A 598 6.45 -28.69 11.04
N TYR A 599 7.72 -28.59 10.64
CA TYR A 599 8.64 -29.72 10.60
C TYR A 599 8.94 -30.30 12.00
N VAL A 600 8.98 -29.47 13.05
CA VAL A 600 9.14 -29.92 14.45
C VAL A 600 7.97 -30.76 14.95
N GLN A 601 6.74 -30.49 14.49
CA GLN A 601 5.56 -31.31 14.80
C GLN A 601 5.47 -32.56 13.92
N LYS A 602 5.88 -32.46 12.65
CA LYS A 602 5.99 -33.58 11.71
C LYS A 602 7.10 -34.59 12.05
N GLY A 603 8.05 -34.20 12.91
CA GLY A 603 9.21 -35.01 13.30
C GLY A 603 10.43 -34.88 12.36
N GLU A 604 10.37 -33.98 11.38
CA GLU A 604 11.43 -33.77 10.38
C GLU A 604 12.54 -32.82 10.90
N ILE A 605 13.21 -33.24 11.98
CA ILE A 605 14.19 -32.45 12.77
C ILE A 605 15.26 -31.74 11.91
N VAL A 606 15.78 -32.39 10.87
CA VAL A 606 16.80 -31.81 9.97
C VAL A 606 16.22 -30.68 9.11
N LYS A 607 14.99 -30.83 8.59
CA LYS A 607 14.32 -29.76 7.84
C LYS A 607 13.99 -28.60 8.78
N ALA A 608 13.49 -28.87 9.98
CA ALA A 608 13.19 -27.86 11.00
C ALA A 608 14.40 -26.94 11.28
N LEU A 609 15.54 -27.53 11.64
CA LEU A 609 16.77 -26.79 11.92
C LEU A 609 17.21 -25.93 10.72
N LYS A 610 17.12 -26.48 9.50
CA LYS A 610 17.45 -25.75 8.27
C LYS A 610 16.57 -24.50 8.07
N GLN A 611 15.29 -24.55 8.41
CA GLN A 611 14.41 -23.38 8.30
C GLN A 611 14.71 -22.33 9.39
N TYR A 612 14.93 -22.75 10.64
CA TYR A 612 15.30 -21.82 11.70
C TYR A 612 16.67 -21.15 11.44
N GLN A 613 17.65 -21.89 10.91
CA GLN A 613 18.93 -21.33 10.46
C GLN A 613 18.80 -20.41 9.24
N ALA A 614 17.84 -20.66 8.34
CA ALA A 614 17.52 -19.74 7.26
C ALA A 614 16.93 -18.42 7.80
N ALA A 615 16.07 -18.48 8.83
CA ALA A 615 15.58 -17.28 9.53
C ALA A 615 16.73 -16.51 10.21
N GLU A 616 17.63 -17.21 10.91
CA GLU A 616 18.84 -16.62 11.50
C GLU A 616 19.74 -15.95 10.45
N THR A 617 19.91 -16.57 9.28
CA THR A 617 20.72 -16.03 8.17
C THR A 617 20.06 -14.81 7.53
N LEU A 618 18.74 -14.81 7.33
CA LEU A 618 17.99 -13.65 6.86
C LEU A 618 18.13 -12.46 7.82
N HIS A 619 18.01 -12.71 9.12
CA HIS A 619 18.22 -11.72 10.17
C HIS A 619 19.67 -11.18 10.15
N LYS A 620 20.70 -12.03 10.07
CA LYS A 620 22.10 -11.56 10.01
C LYS A 620 22.43 -10.76 8.75
N ASN A 621 21.83 -11.11 7.60
CA ASN A 621 22.14 -10.47 6.32
C ASN A 621 21.38 -9.17 6.07
N SER A 622 20.31 -8.89 6.81
CA SER A 622 19.59 -7.61 6.68
C SER A 622 20.34 -6.50 7.43
N ASN A 623 21.02 -5.62 6.69
CA ASN A 623 21.65 -4.38 7.17
C ASN A 623 20.66 -3.32 7.73
N LEU A 624 19.45 -3.72 8.11
CA LEU A 624 18.36 -2.86 8.56
C LEU A 624 18.49 -2.60 10.06
N LYS A 625 18.90 -1.38 10.43
CA LYS A 625 19.06 -0.93 11.83
C LYS A 625 17.72 -0.66 12.56
N VAL A 626 16.60 -1.21 12.05
CA VAL A 626 15.21 -0.86 12.41
C VAL A 626 14.68 -1.74 13.55
N GLY A 627 13.88 -1.20 14.47
CA GLY A 627 13.49 -1.88 15.72
C GLY A 627 12.76 -3.22 15.53
N SER A 628 12.00 -3.38 14.45
CA SER A 628 11.35 -4.65 14.09
C SER A 628 12.34 -5.79 13.80
N HIS A 629 13.57 -5.47 13.39
CA HIS A 629 14.68 -6.42 13.29
C HIS A 629 15.07 -6.98 14.65
N LYS A 630 15.10 -6.11 15.69
CA LYS A 630 15.36 -6.56 17.06
C LYS A 630 14.29 -7.58 17.49
N VAL A 631 13.00 -7.28 17.29
CA VAL A 631 11.91 -8.24 17.63
C VAL A 631 12.05 -9.58 16.87
N GLY A 632 12.53 -9.57 15.63
CA GLY A 632 12.81 -10.80 14.87
C GLY A 632 13.88 -11.69 15.51
N GLY A 633 14.96 -11.12 16.05
CA GLY A 633 16.02 -11.88 16.72
C GLY A 633 15.52 -12.62 17.96
N ILE A 634 14.68 -11.96 18.78
CA ILE A 634 14.02 -12.58 19.95
C ILE A 634 13.26 -13.85 19.56
N SER A 635 12.44 -13.78 18.51
CA SER A 635 11.66 -14.94 18.04
C SER A 635 12.56 -16.06 17.50
N ILE A 636 13.58 -15.73 16.72
CA ILE A 636 14.52 -16.70 16.14
C ILE A 636 15.30 -17.44 17.22
N PHE A 637 15.94 -16.71 18.15
CA PHE A 637 16.77 -17.33 19.18
C PHE A 637 15.94 -18.12 20.19
N THR A 638 14.73 -17.66 20.53
CA THR A 638 13.78 -18.43 21.35
C THR A 638 13.44 -19.77 20.70
N LYS A 639 13.07 -19.77 19.41
CA LYS A 639 12.73 -20.99 18.66
C LYS A 639 13.91 -21.95 18.51
N LEU A 640 15.12 -21.43 18.26
CA LEU A 640 16.32 -22.25 18.20
C LEU A 640 16.66 -22.86 19.56
N ALA A 641 16.61 -22.10 20.65
CA ALA A 641 16.87 -22.63 21.99
C ALA A 641 15.85 -23.71 22.39
N GLU A 642 14.56 -23.47 22.16
CA GLU A 642 13.47 -24.43 22.41
C GLU A 642 13.59 -25.69 21.54
N PHE A 643 14.01 -25.56 20.28
CA PHE A 643 14.34 -26.69 19.41
C PHE A 643 15.49 -27.54 19.97
N TYR A 644 16.60 -26.91 20.37
CA TYR A 644 17.75 -27.63 20.94
C TYR A 644 17.41 -28.30 22.29
N LEU A 645 16.55 -27.70 23.12
CA LEU A 645 16.00 -28.36 24.30
C LEU A 645 15.15 -29.58 23.93
N LYS A 646 14.25 -29.47 22.94
CA LYS A 646 13.37 -30.59 22.52
C LYS A 646 14.16 -31.81 22.04
N ILE A 647 15.36 -31.63 21.51
CA ILE A 647 16.28 -32.71 21.11
C ILE A 647 17.35 -33.05 22.18
N ASN A 648 17.20 -32.57 23.42
CA ASN A 648 18.10 -32.76 24.56
C ASN A 648 19.56 -32.33 24.32
N GLN A 649 19.78 -31.36 23.43
CA GLN A 649 21.12 -30.79 23.14
C GLN A 649 21.34 -29.51 23.94
N PHE A 650 21.57 -29.66 25.25
CA PHE A 650 21.71 -28.55 26.20
C PHE A 650 22.78 -27.52 25.81
N GLY A 651 23.90 -27.92 25.19
CA GLY A 651 24.91 -26.98 24.70
C GLY A 651 24.43 -26.07 23.56
N GLY A 652 23.59 -26.59 22.66
CA GLY A 652 22.94 -25.78 21.62
C GLY A 652 21.88 -24.84 22.20
N ALA A 653 21.11 -25.33 23.17
CA ALA A 653 20.12 -24.51 23.88
C ALA A 653 20.78 -23.36 24.66
N MET A 654 21.87 -23.64 25.38
CA MET A 654 22.64 -22.63 26.12
C MET A 654 23.15 -21.54 25.19
N LYS A 655 23.81 -21.91 24.07
CA LYS A 655 24.29 -20.95 23.07
C LYS A 655 23.18 -19.98 22.63
N TYR A 656 22.02 -20.50 22.24
CA TYR A 656 20.94 -19.64 21.74
C TYR A 656 20.20 -18.87 22.85
N TYR A 657 20.20 -19.35 24.10
CA TYR A 657 19.76 -18.54 25.24
C TYR A 657 20.76 -17.44 25.61
N GLU A 658 22.08 -17.67 25.52
CA GLU A 658 23.10 -16.63 25.73
C GLU A 658 23.01 -15.53 24.66
N GLU A 659 22.83 -15.90 23.39
CA GLU A 659 22.53 -14.96 22.30
C GLU A 659 21.27 -14.14 22.62
N LEU A 660 20.16 -14.80 22.98
CA LEU A 660 18.92 -14.13 23.40
C LEU A 660 19.12 -13.24 24.64
N TYR A 661 19.98 -13.64 25.58
CA TYR A 661 20.22 -12.90 26.82
C TYR A 661 20.99 -11.60 26.56
N ASN A 662 22.07 -11.66 25.78
CA ASN A 662 22.79 -10.46 25.35
C ASN A 662 21.89 -9.55 24.51
N PHE A 663 21.13 -10.14 23.61
CA PHE A 663 20.24 -9.40 22.72
C PHE A 663 19.10 -8.68 23.45
N THR A 664 18.49 -9.32 24.45
CA THR A 664 17.42 -8.71 25.28
C THR A 664 17.96 -7.59 26.16
N LYS A 665 19.22 -7.67 26.58
CA LYS A 665 19.96 -6.58 27.25
C LYS A 665 20.15 -5.38 26.32
N ASP A 666 20.63 -5.61 25.11
CA ASP A 666 20.85 -4.58 24.07
C ASP A 666 19.54 -4.04 23.47
N PHE A 667 18.43 -4.75 23.68
CA PHE A 667 17.07 -4.29 23.40
C PHE A 667 16.49 -3.42 24.52
N GLY A 668 17.01 -3.52 25.75
CA GLY A 668 16.58 -2.71 26.90
C GLY A 668 15.34 -3.23 27.64
N ASP A 669 14.74 -4.34 27.21
CA ASP A 669 13.58 -4.95 27.87
C ASP A 669 14.03 -5.77 29.09
N LYS A 670 13.99 -5.13 30.26
CA LYS A 670 14.33 -5.73 31.55
C LYS A 670 13.44 -6.93 31.92
N PHE A 671 12.17 -6.94 31.49
CA PHE A 671 11.28 -8.08 31.75
C PHE A 671 11.73 -9.30 30.94
N LEU A 672 11.94 -9.12 29.65
CA LEU A 672 12.35 -10.20 28.76
C LEU A 672 13.79 -10.67 29.01
N HIS A 673 14.68 -9.76 29.42
CA HIS A 673 16.03 -10.08 29.88
C HIS A 673 15.99 -10.95 31.15
N GLY A 674 15.21 -10.54 32.16
CA GLY A 674 15.03 -11.34 33.38
C GLY A 674 14.36 -12.70 33.12
N ALA A 675 13.34 -12.76 32.26
CA ALA A 675 12.71 -14.01 31.84
C ALA A 675 13.69 -14.96 31.11
N THR A 676 14.57 -14.40 30.27
CA THR A 676 15.64 -15.18 29.60
C THR A 676 16.69 -15.66 30.62
N GLY A 677 17.06 -14.81 31.58
CA GLY A 677 17.92 -15.20 32.71
C GLY A 677 17.34 -16.36 33.52
N LYS A 678 16.02 -16.36 33.78
CA LYS A 678 15.33 -17.52 34.38
C LYS A 678 15.47 -18.77 33.52
N LYS A 679 15.22 -18.70 32.19
CA LYS A 679 15.37 -19.86 31.28
C LYS A 679 16.81 -20.43 31.30
N ILE A 680 17.84 -19.57 31.40
CA ILE A 680 19.23 -19.99 31.57
C ILE A 680 19.46 -20.63 32.95
N GLY A 681 18.91 -20.06 34.02
CA GLY A 681 18.99 -20.64 35.36
C GLY A 681 18.34 -22.03 35.45
N ASP A 682 17.17 -22.19 34.84
CA ASP A 682 16.45 -23.46 34.71
C ASP A 682 17.30 -24.50 33.95
N LEU A 683 18.00 -24.09 32.90
CA LEU A 683 18.91 -24.95 32.13
C LEU A 683 20.15 -25.37 32.95
N TYR A 684 20.81 -24.44 33.67
CA TYR A 684 21.91 -24.81 34.58
C TYR A 684 21.44 -25.76 35.69
N LYS A 685 20.22 -25.57 36.21
CA LYS A 685 19.61 -26.47 37.20
C LYS A 685 19.38 -27.87 36.63
N GLN A 686 18.87 -27.99 35.39
CA GLN A 686 18.75 -29.28 34.68
C GLN A 686 20.10 -29.96 34.44
N MET A 687 21.16 -29.18 34.20
CA MET A 687 22.54 -29.67 34.05
C MET A 687 23.25 -29.98 35.38
N GLY A 688 22.60 -29.78 36.54
CA GLY A 688 23.18 -30.00 37.87
C GLY A 688 24.19 -28.93 38.33
N ALA A 689 24.28 -27.81 37.61
CA ALA A 689 25.26 -26.74 37.84
C ALA A 689 24.68 -25.65 38.76
N THR A 690 24.44 -26.01 40.03
CA THR A 690 23.74 -25.19 41.04
C THR A 690 24.22 -23.74 41.15
N ASN A 691 25.53 -23.50 41.16
CA ASN A 691 26.07 -22.13 41.29
C ASN A 691 25.73 -21.24 40.07
N GLY A 692 25.70 -21.82 38.87
CA GLY A 692 25.27 -21.11 37.66
C GLY A 692 23.78 -20.76 37.72
N ALA A 693 22.95 -21.72 38.14
CA ALA A 693 21.51 -21.50 38.31
C ALA A 693 21.22 -20.35 39.30
N ILE A 694 21.85 -20.36 40.48
CA ILE A 694 21.71 -19.31 41.49
C ILE A 694 22.09 -17.93 40.93
N SER A 695 23.24 -17.84 40.24
CA SER A 695 23.72 -16.58 39.67
C SER A 695 22.72 -15.97 38.68
N TYR A 696 22.22 -16.78 37.75
CA TYR A 696 21.25 -16.32 36.75
C TYR A 696 19.88 -16.01 37.34
N TYR A 697 19.42 -16.75 38.35
CA TYR A 697 18.18 -16.42 39.07
C TYR A 697 18.30 -15.12 39.88
N GLN A 698 19.43 -14.85 40.53
CA GLN A 698 19.66 -13.58 41.24
C GLN A 698 19.70 -12.38 40.29
N GLN A 699 20.36 -12.52 39.14
CA GLN A 699 20.39 -11.48 38.12
C GLN A 699 19.00 -11.25 37.52
N ALA A 700 18.30 -12.32 37.14
CA ALA A 700 16.92 -12.25 36.68
C ALA A 700 15.99 -11.54 37.68
N LEU A 701 16.08 -11.88 38.98
CA LEU A 701 15.29 -11.21 40.01
C LEU A 701 15.58 -9.70 40.08
N THR A 702 16.84 -9.30 39.90
CA THR A 702 17.26 -7.89 39.89
C THR A 702 16.67 -7.14 38.69
N ASP A 703 16.67 -7.76 37.51
CA ASP A 703 16.10 -7.20 36.28
C ASP A 703 14.57 -7.05 36.40
N ILE A 704 13.87 -8.10 36.89
CA ILE A 704 12.42 -8.08 37.13
C ILE A 704 12.03 -7.04 38.19
N GLN A 705 12.78 -6.91 39.28
CA GLN A 705 12.58 -5.84 40.27
C GLN A 705 12.78 -4.44 39.66
N SER A 706 13.73 -4.28 38.73
CA SER A 706 13.87 -3.01 38.02
C SER A 706 12.73 -2.76 37.03
N ALA A 707 12.24 -3.78 36.33
CA ALA A 707 11.06 -3.66 35.46
C ALA A 707 9.81 -3.25 36.27
N MET A 708 9.68 -3.77 37.51
CA MET A 708 8.61 -3.37 38.43
C MET A 708 8.71 -1.90 38.86
N ARG A 709 9.93 -1.40 39.13
CA ARG A 709 10.15 0.02 39.43
C ARG A 709 9.78 0.93 38.26
N ASP A 710 10.19 0.56 37.05
CA ASP A 710 9.84 1.29 35.83
C ASP A 710 8.31 1.31 35.63
N HIS A 711 7.64 0.16 35.73
CA HIS A 711 6.17 0.04 35.64
C HIS A 711 5.47 0.96 36.65
N HIS A 712 5.88 0.95 37.93
CA HIS A 712 5.32 1.85 38.95
C HIS A 712 5.59 3.34 38.66
N GLN A 713 6.73 3.68 38.05
CA GLN A 713 7.07 5.06 37.67
C GLN A 713 6.18 5.59 36.53
N TYR A 714 5.88 4.76 35.53
CA TYR A 714 5.16 5.18 34.32
C TYR A 714 3.65 4.94 34.36
N VAL A 715 3.20 3.89 35.06
CA VAL A 715 1.79 3.46 35.14
C VAL A 715 1.15 3.82 36.49
N GLY A 716 1.97 3.99 37.53
CA GLY A 716 1.56 4.36 38.89
C GLY A 716 1.75 3.23 39.91
N PRO A 717 2.04 3.55 41.19
CA PRO A 717 2.48 2.56 42.19
C PRO A 717 1.38 1.58 42.66
N ASN A 718 0.11 1.86 42.34
CA ASN A 718 -1.04 1.05 42.76
C ASN A 718 -1.62 0.19 41.63
N VAL A 719 -0.98 0.15 40.45
CA VAL A 719 -1.45 -0.64 39.31
C VAL A 719 -0.68 -1.96 39.28
N PRO A 720 -1.30 -3.11 39.62
CA PRO A 720 -0.59 -4.39 39.69
C PRO A 720 -0.07 -4.82 38.32
N ASN A 721 0.97 -5.64 38.32
CA ASN A 721 1.50 -6.29 37.13
C ASN A 721 1.63 -7.80 37.39
N PRO A 722 0.53 -8.57 37.19
CA PRO A 722 0.48 -9.97 37.58
C PRO A 722 1.59 -10.83 36.98
N LYS A 723 2.13 -10.46 35.80
CA LYS A 723 3.25 -11.18 35.17
C LYS A 723 4.59 -10.91 35.85
N LEU A 724 4.89 -9.65 36.17
CA LEU A 724 6.08 -9.31 36.96
C LEU A 724 5.99 -9.95 38.35
N GLU A 725 4.82 -9.92 38.98
CA GLU A 725 4.56 -10.52 40.30
C GLU A 725 4.65 -12.06 40.27
N GLN A 726 4.12 -12.71 39.24
CA GLN A 726 4.26 -14.15 39.04
C GLN A 726 5.73 -14.53 38.82
N LEU A 727 6.41 -13.90 37.88
CA LEU A 727 7.80 -14.23 37.56
C LEU A 727 8.74 -13.95 38.74
N THR A 728 8.49 -12.89 39.52
CA THR A 728 9.19 -12.63 40.79
C THR A 728 9.03 -13.80 41.76
N ARG A 729 7.79 -14.29 41.97
CA ARG A 729 7.51 -15.42 42.86
C ARG A 729 8.15 -16.72 42.37
N GLU A 730 8.09 -17.00 41.08
CA GLU A 730 8.73 -18.19 40.48
C GLU A 730 10.26 -18.18 40.70
N ILE A 731 10.93 -17.06 40.43
CA ILE A 731 12.38 -16.94 40.63
C ILE A 731 12.76 -17.04 42.12
N GLN A 732 11.96 -16.42 43.01
CA GLN A 732 12.16 -16.54 44.46
C GLN A 732 11.96 -17.97 44.97
N GLN A 733 10.95 -18.68 44.45
CA GLN A 733 10.72 -20.08 44.76
C GLN A 733 11.90 -20.95 44.32
N GLU A 734 12.46 -20.70 43.13
CA GLU A 734 13.61 -21.46 42.65
C GLU A 734 14.91 -21.17 43.41
N LEU A 735 15.15 -19.93 43.83
CA LEU A 735 16.24 -19.60 44.76
C LEU A 735 16.07 -20.32 46.11
N THR A 736 14.85 -20.37 46.63
CA THR A 736 14.52 -21.07 47.88
C THR A 736 14.74 -22.58 47.75
N ASN A 737 14.33 -23.19 46.63
CA ASN A 737 14.56 -24.60 46.31
C ASN A 737 16.06 -24.97 46.24
N LEU A 738 16.93 -24.00 45.94
CA LEU A 738 18.39 -24.16 45.90
C LEU A 738 19.07 -23.75 47.23
N ASN A 739 18.32 -23.66 48.33
CA ASN A 739 18.78 -23.27 49.67
C ASN A 739 19.39 -21.86 49.77
N VAL A 740 19.03 -20.95 48.86
CA VAL A 740 19.45 -19.54 48.93
C VAL A 740 18.36 -18.73 49.62
N GLN A 741 18.68 -18.20 50.81
CA GLN A 741 17.84 -17.18 51.46
C GLN A 741 17.73 -15.95 50.53
N PRO A 742 16.52 -15.54 50.11
CA PRO A 742 16.37 -14.39 49.22
C PRO A 742 16.74 -13.10 49.96
N THR A 743 17.85 -12.48 49.58
CA THR A 743 18.29 -11.19 50.11
C THR A 743 17.38 -10.07 49.61
N ILE A 744 16.36 -9.74 50.40
CA ILE A 744 15.55 -8.54 50.21
C ILE A 744 16.42 -7.32 50.62
N LYS A 745 16.52 -6.34 49.71
CA LYS A 745 17.12 -5.01 49.94
C LYS A 745 16.19 -3.94 49.41
#